data_AF-A0A7G2DQP5-F1
#
_entry.id   AF-A0A7G2DQP5-F1
#
_cell.length_a   1.000
_cell.length_b   1.000
_cell.length_c   1.000
_cell.angle_alpha   90.00
_cell.angle_beta   90.00
_cell.angle_gamma   90.00
#
_symmetry.space_group_name_H-M   'P 1'
#
loop_
_entity.id
_entity.type
_entity.pdbx_description
1 polymer ?
#
loop_
_entity_poly.entity_id
_entity_poly.type
_entity_poly.pdbx_seq_one_letter_code
_entity_poly.pdbx_strand_id
1 'polypeptide(L)'
;MNPSLVTAINAPISPSPRSPLLSHFLPTLPHRFSKSECLSRRRYRVSFPRSSAASSDQLSVSTQAKNPGIHGNKKELTGLQPIVEKMTPPVRLATSAVVLAASLATGYGLGLRLAGSRNIAFGGAAVAGAAGGAVVYALNSAVPEVAAISLHNYVAEFEDPASVTKDDVEKIADRYGVNKGDEAFQAEICDIYCRYVTSVLPTEGQSLKGDEVAKIVKFKNALGIDEPDAAAMHMEIGRRIFRQRLETGEREGDAEQRRAFMRLVYVSALVFGDASSFLLPWKRVLKVTDAQVEIAIRENAKQLYAERLKLVGRDINVENLVDLRKSQLSFKLSDELAEDLFREHTRKVVVENISSALSILKSRTRAAHSEADQFARGVGPISLIGDESDFERRMDDLKLLYRAYVTDALSGGRLEENKLVAMSQLRNILGLGKREAEAISVDVTSKSYRKRLANAVSSGDLEAQDSKAKYLQKLCEELHFDAQKAGAIHEEIYRQKLQQCVTDGELSDDNVAALLRLRVMLCIPQQTVDTAHAEICGTIFEKVVRDAISSGVDGYDAETRKSVRKAAHGLRLSRETAMSIASKAVRRVFTNYIRRARAAENRTDSAKELKKMIAFNTLVVTEMVADIKGESSDKAPEEDPVQEKEEDDEDEEWGSLESLRKTRPDKELAEKMGKPGQTEITLKDDLPDRDRIDLYKTYLLYCVTGEVTRIPFGAQITTKRDDSEYLLLNQLGGILGLSSKEIVNIHVGLAEQAFRQQAEVILADGQLTKARVEQLDELQKQVGLPQPQAEKVIKNITTTKMANAIETAVNQGRLNIKQIRELKEANVSLDSMIAVSLREKLFKKTVSDIFSSGTGEFDETEVYQTIPSDLSIDVEKAKRVVHDLAQSRLSNSLVQAVALLRQRNSKGVVLSLNDLLACDKAVPAEPMSWEVSEELSDLYAIYSKSDPKPAPEKVLRLQYLLGIDDSTATALREMEDGALSSAAEEGNFVF
;
A
#
# COMPACT_ATOMS: atom_id res chain seq x y z
N MET A 1 11.00 -3.62 -14.50
CA MET A 1 11.89 -4.62 -13.90
C MET A 1 11.84 -4.47 -12.39
N ASN A 2 11.23 -5.45 -11.73
CA ASN A 2 11.49 -5.89 -10.35
C ASN A 2 12.83 -6.69 -10.35
N PRO A 3 13.34 -7.30 -9.25
CA PRO A 3 13.20 -7.06 -7.80
C PRO A 3 14.47 -7.44 -6.96
N SER A 4 14.31 -7.44 -5.61
CA SER A 4 14.83 -8.45 -4.65
C SER A 4 16.26 -8.40 -4.10
N LEU A 5 16.38 -8.43 -2.76
CA LEU A 5 16.77 -9.60 -1.94
C LEU A 5 16.75 -9.19 -0.44
N VAL A 6 15.73 -9.55 0.34
CA VAL A 6 15.56 -10.80 1.13
C VAL A 6 16.57 -10.94 2.27
N THR A 7 16.10 -10.73 3.52
CA THR A 7 16.09 -11.77 4.58
C THR A 7 15.37 -11.26 5.83
N ALA A 8 14.26 -11.88 6.21
CA ALA A 8 13.85 -12.01 7.61
C ALA A 8 12.93 -13.23 7.74
N ILE A 9 13.48 -14.29 8.34
CA ILE A 9 12.85 -15.58 8.64
C ILE A 9 12.67 -15.68 10.18
N ASN A 10 11.46 -16.08 10.59
CA ASN A 10 11.02 -16.83 11.78
C ASN A 10 11.49 -16.49 13.22
N ALA A 11 10.50 -16.03 14.02
CA ALA A 11 10.07 -16.50 15.36
C ALA A 11 10.99 -16.30 16.61
N PRO A 12 10.51 -16.49 17.85
CA PRO A 12 9.23 -16.12 18.51
C PRO A 12 9.46 -15.18 19.73
N ILE A 13 8.46 -14.40 20.17
CA ILE A 13 8.53 -13.72 21.49
C ILE A 13 7.43 -14.31 22.39
N SER A 14 7.87 -15.22 23.25
CA SER A 14 7.10 -15.76 24.37
C SER A 14 7.27 -14.87 25.63
N PRO A 15 6.42 -15.05 26.65
CA PRO A 15 6.19 -14.08 27.72
C PRO A 15 7.01 -14.38 28.97
N SER A 16 7.35 -13.36 29.76
CA SER A 16 7.64 -13.44 31.21
C SER A 16 8.11 -12.07 31.73
N PRO A 17 8.27 -11.85 33.05
CA PRO A 17 7.48 -12.33 34.19
C PRO A 17 7.08 -11.16 35.13
N ARG A 18 6.00 -11.32 35.89
CA ARG A 18 5.78 -10.51 37.11
C ARG A 18 6.24 -11.29 38.33
N SER A 19 7.18 -10.70 39.06
CA SER A 19 7.79 -11.19 40.30
C SER A 19 7.05 -10.68 41.56
N PRO A 20 7.33 -11.26 42.75
CA PRO A 20 6.44 -11.30 43.90
C PRO A 20 6.98 -10.58 45.16
N LEU A 21 6.19 -10.70 46.24
CA LEU A 21 6.48 -10.54 47.68
C LEU A 21 6.22 -9.17 48.35
N LEU A 22 5.32 -9.22 49.35
CA LEU A 22 5.32 -8.60 50.68
C LEU A 22 4.14 -9.29 51.43
N SER A 23 4.15 -9.73 52.68
CA SER A 23 5.10 -9.77 53.80
C SER A 23 4.44 -10.64 54.88
N HIS A 24 5.20 -11.52 55.55
CA HIS A 24 4.73 -12.35 56.66
C HIS A 24 4.78 -11.63 58.00
N PHE A 25 3.77 -11.83 58.86
CA PHE A 25 3.94 -12.18 60.29
C PHE A 25 2.68 -12.91 60.80
N LEU A 26 2.86 -14.15 61.23
CA LEU A 26 2.02 -14.95 62.14
C LEU A 26 2.60 -14.79 63.57
N PRO A 27 1.96 -15.17 64.71
CA PRO A 27 1.05 -16.32 64.83
C PRO A 27 -0.11 -16.27 65.90
N THR A 28 -1.02 -17.23 65.69
CA THR A 28 -1.87 -18.07 66.59
C THR A 28 -2.21 -17.74 68.06
N LEU A 29 -3.51 -17.91 68.35
CA LEU A 29 -4.28 -18.16 69.60
C LEU A 29 -3.57 -18.92 70.75
N PRO A 30 -3.98 -18.79 72.04
CA PRO A 30 -5.09 -19.63 72.57
C PRO A 30 -5.91 -19.17 73.82
N HIS A 31 -7.08 -19.82 73.99
CA HIS A 31 -7.74 -20.33 75.23
C HIS A 31 -8.53 -19.50 76.29
N ARG A 32 -9.76 -20.02 76.52
CA ARG A 32 -10.47 -20.38 77.78
C ARG A 32 -11.22 -19.35 78.66
N PHE A 33 -12.50 -19.73 78.89
CA PHE A 33 -13.42 -19.56 80.03
C PHE A 33 -13.01 -18.79 81.30
N SER A 34 -13.98 -18.01 81.82
CA SER A 34 -14.55 -18.04 83.19
C SER A 34 -14.51 -16.71 83.98
N LYS A 35 -15.70 -16.27 84.46
CA LYS A 35 -16.09 -15.52 85.70
C LYS A 35 -15.15 -14.40 86.19
N SER A 36 -15.58 -13.20 86.60
CA SER A 36 -16.60 -12.90 87.63
C SER A 36 -16.84 -11.38 87.75
N GLU A 37 -18.04 -11.03 88.23
CA GLU A 37 -18.37 -9.92 89.15
C GLU A 37 -18.10 -8.43 88.83
N CYS A 38 -19.22 -7.76 88.54
CA CYS A 38 -19.86 -6.71 89.37
C CYS A 38 -19.14 -5.36 89.57
N LEU A 39 -19.80 -4.26 89.15
CA LEU A 39 -20.58 -3.38 90.04
C LEU A 39 -21.30 -2.24 89.27
N SER A 40 -22.63 -2.31 89.28
CA SER A 40 -23.61 -1.23 89.49
C SER A 40 -23.29 0.23 89.09
N ARG A 41 -24.10 0.81 88.18
CA ARG A 41 -25.07 1.87 88.58
C ARG A 41 -26.14 2.19 87.51
N ARG A 42 -27.38 1.87 87.90
CA ARG A 42 -28.67 2.52 87.65
C ARG A 42 -29.08 2.93 86.22
N ARG A 43 -29.92 2.06 85.64
CA ARG A 43 -31.02 2.43 84.75
C ARG A 43 -32.03 3.32 85.49
N TYR A 44 -32.55 4.35 84.84
CA TYR A 44 -33.97 4.67 84.93
C TYR A 44 -34.64 4.19 83.64
N ARG A 45 -35.70 3.42 83.85
CA ARG A 45 -36.53 2.73 82.86
C ARG A 45 -37.80 3.56 82.74
N VAL A 46 -38.19 3.94 81.54
CA VAL A 46 -39.60 4.15 81.23
C VAL A 46 -39.91 3.28 80.03
N SER A 47 -40.74 2.28 80.31
CA SER A 47 -41.26 1.27 79.41
C SER A 47 -42.52 1.78 78.73
N PHE A 48 -42.67 1.46 77.44
CA PHE A 48 -43.98 1.38 76.79
C PHE A 48 -44.22 -0.06 76.30
N PRO A 49 -45.48 -0.53 76.35
CA PRO A 49 -45.83 -1.94 76.28
C PRO A 49 -45.74 -2.49 74.84
N ARG A 50 -45.41 -3.79 74.79
CA ARG A 50 -45.31 -4.62 73.61
C ARG A 50 -46.45 -5.64 73.66
N SER A 51 -47.30 -5.67 72.65
CA SER A 51 -48.25 -6.75 72.32
C SER A 51 -48.69 -6.54 70.87
N SER A 52 -48.93 -7.52 70.01
CA SER A 52 -48.56 -8.95 69.89
C SER A 52 -49.19 -9.38 68.57
N ALA A 53 -48.53 -10.27 67.82
CA ALA A 53 -49.03 -10.84 66.58
C ALA A 53 -50.33 -11.64 66.80
N ALA A 54 -51.27 -11.53 65.85
CA ALA A 54 -52.28 -12.53 65.59
C ALA A 54 -52.59 -12.55 64.09
N SER A 55 -52.40 -13.72 63.51
CA SER A 55 -52.88 -14.18 62.20
C SER A 55 -54.40 -14.05 62.07
N SER A 56 -54.89 -13.68 60.88
CA SER A 56 -56.15 -14.25 60.40
C SER A 56 -56.34 -14.11 58.89
N ASP A 57 -56.96 -15.15 58.38
CA ASP A 57 -57.50 -15.36 57.04
C ASP A 57 -58.47 -14.26 56.58
N GLN A 58 -58.70 -14.31 55.27
CA GLN A 58 -59.72 -13.58 54.53
C GLN A 58 -61.12 -13.67 55.17
N LEU A 59 -61.73 -12.51 55.41
CA LEU A 59 -63.13 -12.19 55.06
C LEU A 59 -63.40 -10.72 55.43
N SER A 60 -63.63 -9.87 54.43
CA SER A 60 -64.19 -8.53 54.66
C SER A 60 -65.35 -8.27 53.72
N VAL A 61 -66.54 -8.30 54.32
CA VAL A 61 -67.70 -7.55 53.88
C VAL A 61 -67.39 -6.05 54.04
N SER A 62 -67.88 -5.28 53.09
CA SER A 62 -67.78 -3.82 52.96
C SER A 62 -68.07 -3.04 54.25
N THR A 63 -67.10 -2.27 54.73
CA THR A 63 -67.32 -0.91 55.27
C THR A 63 -66.05 -0.10 55.02
N GLN A 64 -66.17 1.02 54.31
CA GLN A 64 -65.06 1.94 54.00
C GLN A 64 -64.36 2.41 55.28
N ALA A 65 -63.15 1.91 55.53
CA ALA A 65 -62.21 2.50 56.47
C ALA A 65 -61.30 3.46 55.67
N LYS A 66 -61.35 4.76 56.01
CA LYS A 66 -60.40 5.76 55.53
C LYS A 66 -58.97 5.30 55.84
N ASN A 67 -58.10 5.30 54.84
CA ASN A 67 -56.64 5.13 55.04
C ASN A 67 -56.15 6.13 56.11
N PRO A 68 -55.27 5.73 57.04
CA PRO A 68 -54.66 6.68 57.97
C PRO A 68 -53.81 7.65 57.13
N GLY A 69 -54.10 8.95 57.22
CA GLY A 69 -53.38 9.99 56.50
C GLY A 69 -51.87 10.01 56.83
N ILE A 70 -51.08 10.68 55.99
CA ILE A 70 -49.61 10.79 56.05
C ILE A 70 -49.06 11.15 57.45
N HIS A 71 -49.86 11.85 58.27
CA HIS A 71 -49.47 12.32 59.60
C HIS A 71 -49.98 11.45 60.76
N GLY A 72 -50.79 10.42 60.52
CA GLY A 72 -51.39 9.54 61.54
C GLY A 72 -52.80 9.98 61.98
N ASN A 73 -53.38 9.24 62.94
CA ASN A 73 -54.70 9.54 63.50
C ASN A 73 -54.65 10.77 64.43
N LYS A 74 -55.79 11.47 64.57
CA LYS A 74 -55.93 12.60 65.51
C LYS A 74 -55.49 12.19 66.92
N LYS A 75 -54.66 13.01 67.56
CA LYS A 75 -54.21 12.85 68.95
C LYS A 75 -55.30 13.38 69.90
N GLU A 76 -55.67 12.57 70.88
CA GLU A 76 -56.67 12.94 71.89
C GLU A 76 -56.06 13.80 73.01
N LEU A 77 -56.79 14.84 73.44
CA LEU A 77 -56.40 15.69 74.57
C LEU A 77 -56.77 15.00 75.89
N THR A 78 -55.85 14.94 76.85
CA THR A 78 -56.03 14.23 78.13
C THR A 78 -55.90 15.16 79.35
N GLY A 79 -56.67 14.91 80.41
CA GLY A 79 -56.59 15.68 81.67
C GLY A 79 -57.14 17.11 81.57
N LEU A 80 -56.34 18.12 81.93
CA LEU A 80 -56.72 19.55 81.90
C LEU A 80 -56.60 20.19 80.51
N GLN A 81 -56.04 19.47 79.53
CA GLN A 81 -55.80 19.93 78.16
C GLN A 81 -57.08 20.40 77.40
N PRO A 82 -58.26 19.75 77.51
CA PRO A 82 -59.50 20.21 76.85
C PRO A 82 -60.04 21.54 77.42
N ILE A 83 -59.66 21.87 78.66
CA ILE A 83 -60.04 23.13 79.32
C ILE A 83 -59.13 24.26 78.79
N VAL A 84 -57.85 23.97 78.61
CA VAL A 84 -56.85 24.89 78.04
C VAL A 84 -57.13 25.17 76.56
N GLU A 85 -57.60 24.17 75.81
CA GLU A 85 -57.94 24.31 74.38
C GLU A 85 -58.98 25.41 74.11
N LYS A 86 -59.92 25.61 75.05
CA LYS A 86 -61.04 26.58 74.91
C LYS A 86 -60.69 28.00 75.36
N MET A 87 -59.50 28.25 75.88
CA MET A 87 -59.11 29.54 76.46
C MET A 87 -58.07 30.28 75.60
N THR A 88 -58.36 31.53 75.22
CA THR A 88 -57.40 32.43 74.59
C THR A 88 -56.42 33.02 75.64
N PRO A 89 -55.24 33.55 75.25
CA PRO A 89 -54.25 34.07 76.20
C PRO A 89 -54.79 35.09 77.22
N PRO A 90 -55.62 36.10 76.87
CA PRO A 90 -56.18 37.02 77.85
C PRO A 90 -57.20 36.35 78.77
N VAL A 91 -57.97 35.37 78.25
CA VAL A 91 -58.92 34.59 79.04
C VAL A 91 -58.19 33.66 80.00
N ARG A 92 -57.07 33.05 79.60
CA ARG A 92 -56.23 32.19 80.46
C ARG A 92 -55.56 32.99 81.58
N LEU A 93 -55.09 34.21 81.30
CA LEU A 93 -54.56 35.11 82.31
C LEU A 93 -55.65 35.56 83.29
N ALA A 94 -56.86 35.87 82.80
CA ALA A 94 -57.99 36.21 83.66
C ALA A 94 -58.46 35.02 84.51
N THR A 95 -58.58 33.82 83.94
CA THR A 95 -59.01 32.61 84.67
C THR A 95 -57.95 32.15 85.67
N SER A 96 -56.67 32.21 85.34
CA SER A 96 -55.60 31.93 86.30
C SER A 96 -55.57 32.93 87.45
N ALA A 97 -55.76 34.24 87.17
CA ALA A 97 -55.91 35.25 88.20
C ALA A 97 -57.15 35.00 89.09
N VAL A 98 -58.28 34.59 88.49
CA VAL A 98 -59.50 34.24 89.23
C VAL A 98 -59.31 32.97 90.07
N VAL A 99 -58.69 31.92 89.54
CA VAL A 99 -58.42 30.68 90.29
C VAL A 99 -57.49 30.95 91.46
N LEU A 100 -56.44 31.74 91.25
CA LEU A 100 -55.47 32.10 92.29
C LEU A 100 -56.11 33.04 93.33
N ALA A 101 -56.91 34.02 92.90
CA ALA A 101 -57.65 34.90 93.81
C ALA A 101 -58.73 34.13 94.60
N ALA A 102 -59.45 33.20 93.95
CA ALA A 102 -60.46 32.36 94.58
C ALA A 102 -59.81 31.35 95.53
N SER A 103 -58.66 30.77 95.21
CA SER A 103 -57.93 29.86 96.10
C SER A 103 -57.33 30.61 97.30
N LEU A 104 -56.77 31.81 97.09
CA LEU A 104 -56.35 32.70 98.16
C LEU A 104 -57.53 33.10 99.05
N ALA A 105 -58.67 33.48 98.48
CA ALA A 105 -59.86 33.90 99.22
C ALA A 105 -60.53 32.74 99.97
N THR A 106 -60.60 31.55 99.37
CA THR A 106 -61.13 30.34 100.03
C THR A 106 -60.18 29.81 101.10
N GLY A 107 -58.87 29.83 100.87
CA GLY A 107 -57.87 29.51 101.88
C GLY A 107 -57.88 30.48 103.06
N TYR A 108 -58.03 31.78 102.79
CA TYR A 108 -58.20 32.80 103.81
C TYR A 108 -59.50 32.58 104.59
N GLY A 109 -60.62 32.32 103.90
CA GLY A 109 -61.94 32.08 104.50
C GLY A 109 -62.04 30.77 105.28
N LEU A 110 -61.43 29.68 104.81
CA LEU A 110 -61.34 28.40 105.52
C LEU A 110 -60.40 28.49 106.73
N GLY A 111 -59.27 29.19 106.61
CA GLY A 111 -58.38 29.46 107.74
C GLY A 111 -59.04 30.31 108.83
N LEU A 112 -59.91 31.26 108.44
CA LEU A 112 -60.78 32.00 109.36
C LEU A 112 -61.84 31.12 110.02
N ARG A 113 -62.51 30.24 109.27
CA ARG A 113 -63.60 29.38 109.78
C ARG A 113 -63.15 28.22 110.67
N LEU A 114 -61.97 27.65 110.43
CA LEU A 114 -61.49 26.47 111.16
C LEU A 114 -60.81 26.82 112.49
N ALA A 115 -60.26 28.03 112.66
CA ALA A 115 -59.46 28.36 113.86
C ALA A 115 -59.54 29.82 114.35
N GLY A 116 -60.26 30.73 113.68
CA GLY A 116 -60.59 32.07 114.20
C GLY A 116 -59.46 33.10 114.32
N SER A 117 -58.21 32.82 113.89
CA SER A 117 -57.08 33.77 114.01
C SER A 117 -56.57 34.30 112.65
N ARG A 118 -56.17 35.58 112.61
CA ARG A 118 -55.66 36.24 111.38
C ARG A 118 -54.38 35.57 110.84
N ASN A 119 -53.48 35.09 111.70
CA ASN A 119 -52.23 34.45 111.25
C ASN A 119 -52.47 33.09 110.57
N ILE A 120 -53.45 32.30 111.04
CA ILE A 120 -53.84 31.03 110.41
C ILE A 120 -54.64 31.28 109.13
N ALA A 121 -55.40 32.37 109.04
CA ALA A 121 -56.05 32.80 107.80
C ALA A 121 -55.03 33.14 106.70
N PHE A 122 -53.94 33.85 107.03
CA PHE A 122 -52.84 34.07 106.10
C PHE A 122 -52.10 32.77 105.73
N GLY A 123 -51.92 31.85 106.68
CA GLY A 123 -51.35 30.52 106.41
C GLY A 123 -52.23 29.64 105.50
N GLY A 124 -53.54 29.61 105.74
CA GLY A 124 -54.53 28.93 104.89
C GLY A 124 -54.61 29.54 103.49
N ALA A 125 -54.56 30.88 103.40
CA ALA A 125 -54.42 31.59 102.12
C ALA A 125 -53.12 31.21 101.40
N ALA A 126 -51.98 31.14 102.10
CA ALA A 126 -50.71 30.77 101.50
C ALA A 126 -50.70 29.32 100.98
N VAL A 127 -51.27 28.36 101.72
CA VAL A 127 -51.35 26.95 101.29
C VAL A 127 -52.32 26.76 100.12
N ALA A 128 -53.51 27.34 100.19
CA ALA A 128 -54.48 27.27 99.08
C ALA A 128 -54.04 28.13 97.88
N GLY A 129 -53.32 29.23 98.12
CA GLY A 129 -52.64 30.04 97.11
C GLY A 129 -51.52 29.28 96.42
N ALA A 130 -50.73 28.49 97.16
CA ALA A 130 -49.72 27.59 96.59
C ALA A 130 -50.36 26.44 95.79
N ALA A 131 -51.47 25.86 96.27
CA ALA A 131 -52.23 24.85 95.53
C ALA A 131 -52.87 25.44 94.25
N GLY A 132 -53.49 26.62 94.34
CA GLY A 132 -54.00 27.36 93.18
C GLY A 132 -52.90 27.78 92.21
N GLY A 133 -51.74 28.19 92.73
CA GLY A 133 -50.53 28.46 91.96
C GLY A 133 -50.00 27.21 91.24
N ALA A 134 -50.03 26.04 91.88
CA ALA A 134 -49.67 24.77 91.25
C ALA A 134 -50.66 24.36 90.14
N VAL A 135 -51.97 24.61 90.34
CA VAL A 135 -53.00 24.40 89.31
C VAL A 135 -52.82 25.37 88.14
N VAL A 136 -52.54 26.65 88.41
CA VAL A 136 -52.24 27.66 87.38
C VAL A 136 -50.96 27.31 86.62
N TYR A 137 -49.92 26.85 87.32
CA TYR A 137 -48.68 26.38 86.71
C TYR A 137 -48.93 25.16 85.82
N ALA A 138 -49.68 24.16 86.28
CA ALA A 138 -50.03 22.98 85.49
C ALA A 138 -50.90 23.32 84.25
N LEU A 139 -51.81 24.29 84.38
CA LEU A 139 -52.61 24.80 83.26
C LEU A 139 -51.75 25.52 82.22
N ASN A 140 -50.77 26.34 82.66
CA ASN A 140 -49.87 27.06 81.77
C ASN A 140 -48.78 26.16 81.17
N SER A 141 -48.30 25.12 81.88
CA SER A 141 -47.29 24.19 81.37
C SER A 141 -47.84 23.20 80.35
N ALA A 142 -49.15 22.95 80.36
CA ALA A 142 -49.82 22.13 79.34
C ALA A 142 -50.08 22.89 78.02
N VAL A 143 -49.92 24.22 77.99
CA VAL A 143 -50.22 25.05 76.81
C VAL A 143 -49.38 24.66 75.58
N PRO A 144 -48.05 24.48 75.68
CA PRO A 144 -47.24 24.10 74.54
C PRO A 144 -47.62 22.71 74.00
N GLU A 145 -48.00 21.78 74.88
CA GLU A 145 -48.47 20.44 74.49
C GLU A 145 -49.83 20.47 73.79
N VAL A 146 -50.77 21.30 74.28
CA VAL A 146 -52.08 21.49 73.64
C VAL A 146 -51.92 22.16 72.28
N ALA A 147 -51.05 23.17 72.18
CA ALA A 147 -50.72 23.81 70.91
C ALA A 147 -50.11 22.80 69.93
N ALA A 148 -49.18 21.95 70.38
CA ALA A 148 -48.58 20.88 69.58
C ALA A 148 -49.62 19.85 69.09
N ILE A 149 -50.50 19.38 69.98
CA ILE A 149 -51.59 18.45 69.62
C ILE A 149 -52.58 19.10 68.65
N SER A 150 -52.91 20.38 68.84
CA SER A 150 -53.79 21.13 67.95
C SER A 150 -53.17 21.31 66.56
N LEU A 151 -51.85 21.54 66.49
CA LEU A 151 -51.12 21.61 65.23
C LEU A 151 -51.08 20.25 64.54
N HIS A 152 -50.81 19.17 65.28
CA HIS A 152 -50.85 17.81 64.76
C HIS A 152 -52.22 17.46 64.17
N ASN A 153 -53.29 17.78 64.90
CA ASN A 153 -54.67 17.52 64.47
C ASN A 153 -55.07 18.39 63.28
N TYR A 154 -54.60 19.64 63.21
CA TYR A 154 -54.82 20.53 62.07
C TYR A 154 -54.13 20.00 60.81
N VAL A 155 -52.87 19.56 60.91
CA VAL A 155 -52.13 19.00 59.78
C VAL A 155 -52.68 17.62 59.38
N ALA A 156 -53.18 16.83 60.33
CA ALA A 156 -53.82 15.53 60.08
C ALA A 156 -55.20 15.64 59.39
N GLU A 157 -55.82 16.82 59.34
CA GLU A 157 -57.08 17.05 58.61
C GLU A 157 -56.89 17.23 57.10
N PHE A 158 -55.67 17.56 56.65
CA PHE A 158 -55.37 17.71 55.22
C PHE A 158 -54.83 16.40 54.63
N GLU A 159 -55.41 15.97 53.50
CA GLU A 159 -54.90 14.84 52.72
C GLU A 159 -53.59 15.19 51.98
N ASP A 160 -53.41 16.47 51.60
CA ASP A 160 -52.15 16.99 51.04
C ASP A 160 -51.47 17.95 52.04
N PRO A 161 -50.33 17.56 52.63
CA PRO A 161 -49.60 18.37 53.62
C PRO A 161 -49.03 19.67 53.04
N ALA A 162 -48.93 19.80 51.71
CA ALA A 162 -48.41 21.00 51.05
C ALA A 162 -49.38 22.20 51.04
N SER A 163 -50.56 22.05 51.65
CA SER A 163 -51.61 23.07 51.80
C SER A 163 -51.49 23.91 53.06
N VAL A 164 -50.66 23.49 54.03
CA VAL A 164 -50.39 24.24 55.25
C VAL A 164 -49.65 25.52 54.89
N THR A 165 -50.11 26.66 55.41
CA THR A 165 -49.43 27.95 55.22
C THR A 165 -48.71 28.39 56.50
N LYS A 166 -47.65 29.19 56.33
CA LYS A 166 -46.91 29.78 57.45
C LYS A 166 -47.83 30.60 58.37
N ASP A 167 -48.79 31.31 57.77
CA ASP A 167 -49.78 32.11 58.49
C ASP A 167 -50.69 31.25 59.36
N ASP A 168 -51.02 30.02 58.96
CA ASP A 168 -51.88 29.14 59.74
C ASP A 168 -51.17 28.54 60.95
N VAL A 169 -49.87 28.21 60.80
CA VAL A 169 -49.02 27.79 61.92
C VAL A 169 -48.82 28.95 62.91
N GLU A 170 -48.63 30.17 62.41
CA GLU A 170 -48.52 31.38 63.23
C GLU A 170 -49.84 31.72 63.95
N LYS A 171 -50.99 31.60 63.27
CA LYS A 171 -52.31 31.76 63.91
C LYS A 171 -52.55 30.74 65.03
N ILE A 172 -52.07 29.51 64.90
CA ILE A 172 -52.17 28.49 65.96
C ILE A 172 -51.25 28.85 67.13
N ALA A 173 -50.01 29.29 66.85
CA ALA A 173 -49.08 29.76 67.88
C ALA A 173 -49.65 30.97 68.65
N ASP A 174 -50.19 31.96 67.94
CA ASP A 174 -50.81 33.17 68.52
C ASP A 174 -52.08 32.85 69.31
N ARG A 175 -52.89 31.88 68.84
CA ARG A 175 -54.11 31.43 69.53
C ARG A 175 -53.82 30.90 70.93
N TYR A 176 -52.65 30.30 71.15
CA TYR A 176 -52.27 29.74 72.44
C TYR A 176 -51.19 30.56 73.18
N GLY A 177 -50.60 31.56 72.52
CA GLY A 177 -49.54 32.42 73.05
C GLY A 177 -48.21 31.69 73.24
N VAL A 178 -47.89 30.78 72.32
CA VAL A 178 -46.70 29.91 72.32
C VAL A 178 -45.68 30.48 71.33
N ASN A 179 -44.40 30.47 71.67
CA ASN A 179 -43.34 30.89 70.76
C ASN A 179 -42.78 29.68 69.99
N LYS A 180 -42.23 29.91 68.80
CA LYS A 180 -41.61 28.84 67.98
C LYS A 180 -40.41 28.16 68.65
N GLY A 181 -39.83 28.76 69.69
CA GLY A 181 -38.74 28.19 70.49
C GLY A 181 -39.19 27.35 71.70
N ASP A 182 -40.49 27.10 71.89
CA ASP A 182 -40.97 26.23 72.96
C ASP A 182 -40.76 24.75 72.62
N GLU A 183 -40.08 24.00 73.51
CA GLU A 183 -39.56 22.65 73.25
C GLU A 183 -40.62 21.66 72.72
N ALA A 184 -41.81 21.62 73.32
CA ALA A 184 -42.86 20.68 72.93
C ALA A 184 -43.50 21.02 71.57
N PHE A 185 -43.64 22.31 71.27
CA PHE A 185 -44.21 22.77 70.01
C PHE A 185 -43.22 22.55 68.85
N GLN A 186 -41.94 22.91 69.06
CA GLN A 186 -40.87 22.68 68.10
C GLN A 186 -40.63 21.18 67.83
N ALA A 187 -40.70 20.32 68.86
CA ALA A 187 -40.57 18.88 68.70
C ALA A 187 -41.68 18.28 67.81
N GLU A 188 -42.91 18.80 67.91
CA GLU A 188 -44.02 18.34 67.07
C GLU A 188 -43.88 18.84 65.63
N ILE A 189 -43.46 20.09 65.41
CA ILE A 189 -43.15 20.59 64.05
C ILE A 189 -42.04 19.72 63.41
N CYS A 190 -41.01 19.38 64.17
CA CYS A 190 -39.94 18.47 63.75
C CYS A 190 -40.45 17.06 63.41
N ASP A 191 -41.36 16.47 64.21
CA ASP A 191 -41.95 15.16 63.93
C ASP A 191 -42.84 15.18 62.68
N ILE A 192 -43.66 16.22 62.52
CA ILE A 192 -44.50 16.44 61.33
C ILE A 192 -43.60 16.54 60.08
N TYR A 193 -42.52 17.32 60.15
CA TYR A 193 -41.53 17.44 59.08
C TYR A 193 -40.82 16.11 58.79
N CYS A 194 -40.39 15.38 59.82
CA CYS A 194 -39.74 14.08 59.67
C CYS A 194 -40.66 13.05 58.99
N ARG A 195 -41.95 13.01 59.34
CA ARG A 195 -42.95 12.13 58.71
C ARG A 195 -43.17 12.51 57.25
N TYR A 196 -43.29 13.80 56.96
CA TYR A 196 -43.47 14.29 55.60
C TYR A 196 -42.29 13.97 54.68
N VAL A 197 -41.06 14.24 55.12
CA VAL A 197 -39.87 13.92 54.33
C VAL A 197 -39.77 12.40 54.09
N THR A 198 -40.14 11.58 55.09
CA THR A 198 -40.18 10.12 54.93
C THR A 198 -41.25 9.67 53.94
N SER A 199 -42.41 10.33 53.87
CA SER A 199 -43.47 9.99 52.90
C SER A 199 -43.19 10.46 51.47
N VAL A 200 -42.45 11.56 51.31
CA VAL A 200 -42.08 12.08 49.99
C VAL A 200 -40.97 11.24 49.35
N LEU A 201 -40.12 10.61 50.16
CA LEU A 201 -39.08 9.71 49.67
C LEU A 201 -39.68 8.36 49.26
N PRO A 202 -39.46 7.88 48.03
CA PRO A 202 -40.02 6.61 47.58
C PRO A 202 -39.39 5.44 48.35
N THR A 203 -40.20 4.51 48.87
CA THR A 203 -39.74 3.39 49.72
C THR A 203 -39.45 2.10 48.95
N GLU A 204 -39.98 1.90 47.74
CA GLU A 204 -39.96 0.60 47.04
C GLU A 204 -39.47 0.72 45.60
N GLY A 205 -38.19 0.37 45.31
CA GLY A 205 -37.63 0.18 43.96
C GLY A 205 -37.66 1.37 42.97
N GLN A 206 -38.41 2.43 43.24
CA GLN A 206 -38.67 3.56 42.36
C GLN A 206 -37.58 4.63 42.45
N SER A 207 -37.16 5.16 41.32
CA SER A 207 -36.29 6.35 41.22
C SER A 207 -36.99 7.61 41.75
N LEU A 208 -36.21 8.64 42.01
CA LEU A 208 -36.74 9.98 42.30
C LEU A 208 -37.44 10.53 41.05
N LYS A 209 -38.54 11.26 41.22
CA LYS A 209 -39.31 11.91 40.15
C LYS A 209 -38.81 13.32 39.83
N GLY A 210 -38.03 13.92 40.73
CA GLY A 210 -37.41 15.23 40.59
C GLY A 210 -38.26 16.39 41.13
N ASP A 211 -39.46 16.13 41.63
CA ASP A 211 -40.36 17.10 42.27
C ASP A 211 -40.29 17.06 43.81
N GLU A 212 -39.61 16.06 44.38
CA GLU A 212 -39.50 15.84 45.82
C GLU A 212 -38.81 16.99 46.53
N VAL A 213 -37.74 17.53 45.96
CA VAL A 213 -36.98 18.66 46.54
C VAL A 213 -37.86 19.89 46.65
N ALA A 214 -38.63 20.21 45.60
CA ALA A 214 -39.54 21.35 45.59
C ALA A 214 -40.66 21.20 46.64
N LYS A 215 -41.21 19.99 46.79
CA LYS A 215 -42.21 19.68 47.83
C LYS A 215 -41.65 19.85 49.24
N ILE A 216 -40.45 19.32 49.50
CA ILE A 216 -39.80 19.41 50.81
C ILE A 216 -39.44 20.86 51.16
N VAL A 217 -38.90 21.64 50.21
CA VAL A 217 -38.59 23.06 50.43
C VAL A 217 -39.87 23.87 50.67
N LYS A 218 -40.92 23.65 49.87
CA LYS A 218 -42.21 24.34 50.06
C LYS A 218 -42.78 24.03 51.45
N PHE A 219 -42.74 22.77 51.88
CA PHE A 219 -43.26 22.35 53.17
C PHE A 219 -42.41 22.84 54.34
N LYS A 220 -41.08 22.81 54.23
CA LYS A 220 -40.16 23.39 55.22
C LYS A 220 -40.47 24.87 55.46
N ASN A 221 -40.64 25.63 54.38
CA ASN A 221 -40.97 27.06 54.45
C ASN A 221 -42.37 27.31 55.02
N ALA A 222 -43.33 26.45 54.70
CA ALA A 222 -44.69 26.50 55.24
C ALA A 222 -44.74 26.21 56.75
N LEU A 223 -43.95 25.24 57.23
CA LEU A 223 -43.85 24.96 58.66
C LEU A 223 -43.02 25.99 59.43
N GLY A 224 -42.18 26.76 58.74
CA GLY A 224 -41.30 27.75 59.34
C GLY A 224 -40.20 27.13 60.22
N ILE A 225 -39.72 25.94 59.85
CA ILE A 225 -38.59 25.27 60.51
C ILE A 225 -37.26 25.91 60.07
N ASP A 226 -36.36 26.09 61.04
CA ASP A 226 -34.99 26.56 60.79
C ASP A 226 -34.13 25.49 60.09
N GLU A 227 -33.15 25.92 59.28
CA GLU A 227 -32.18 25.05 58.60
C GLU A 227 -31.51 23.99 59.50
N PRO A 228 -30.97 24.31 60.71
CA PRO A 228 -30.33 23.31 61.56
C PRO A 228 -31.29 22.23 62.06
N ASP A 229 -32.54 22.58 62.39
CA ASP A 229 -33.53 21.63 62.88
C ASP A 229 -34.05 20.72 61.76
N ALA A 230 -34.29 21.28 60.57
CA ALA A 230 -34.56 20.49 59.37
C ALA A 230 -33.42 19.52 59.07
N ALA A 231 -32.17 19.96 59.15
CA ALA A 231 -31.01 19.11 58.91
C ALA A 231 -30.91 17.99 59.95
N ALA A 232 -31.20 18.27 61.23
CA ALA A 232 -31.25 17.27 62.29
C ALA A 232 -32.31 16.19 62.03
N MET A 233 -33.46 16.55 61.46
CA MET A 233 -34.49 15.60 61.05
C MET A 233 -34.06 14.72 59.87
N HIS A 234 -33.41 15.28 58.84
CA HIS A 234 -32.85 14.47 57.74
C HIS A 234 -31.80 13.48 58.26
N MET A 235 -31.00 13.88 59.24
CA MET A 235 -30.06 12.99 59.94
C MET A 235 -30.76 11.88 60.74
N GLU A 236 -31.90 12.17 61.36
CA GLU A 236 -32.71 11.17 62.08
C GLU A 236 -33.33 10.15 61.13
N ILE A 237 -33.84 10.59 59.97
CA ILE A 237 -34.32 9.69 58.90
C ILE A 237 -33.16 8.79 58.43
N GLY A 238 -31.97 9.37 58.23
CA GLY A 238 -30.76 8.61 57.90
C GLY A 238 -30.42 7.54 58.94
N ARG A 239 -30.52 7.87 60.23
CA ARG A 239 -30.33 6.92 61.34
C ARG A 239 -31.40 5.83 61.38
N ARG A 240 -32.65 6.14 61.02
CA ARG A 240 -33.74 5.15 60.95
C ARG A 240 -33.49 4.15 59.82
N ILE A 241 -33.15 4.62 58.62
CA ILE A 241 -32.80 3.76 57.48
C ILE A 241 -31.57 2.88 57.81
N PHE A 242 -30.56 3.46 58.45
CA PHE A 242 -29.36 2.71 58.84
C PHE A 242 -29.62 1.67 59.94
N ARG A 243 -30.54 1.94 60.89
CA ARG A 243 -30.98 0.95 61.89
C ARG A 243 -31.80 -0.17 61.25
N GLN A 244 -32.75 0.17 60.40
CA GLN A 244 -33.56 -0.82 59.66
C GLN A 244 -32.68 -1.76 58.85
N ARG A 245 -31.57 -1.26 58.29
CA ARG A 245 -30.53 -2.05 57.61
C ARG A 245 -29.80 -3.04 58.50
N LEU A 246 -29.55 -2.70 59.75
CA LEU A 246 -28.95 -3.63 60.71
C LEU A 246 -29.96 -4.68 61.20
N GLU A 247 -31.26 -4.37 61.16
CA GLU A 247 -32.34 -5.21 61.70
C GLU A 247 -32.86 -6.25 60.68
N THR A 248 -32.84 -5.96 59.38
CA THR A 248 -33.45 -6.82 58.33
C THR A 248 -32.52 -7.92 57.79
N GLY A 249 -31.19 -7.74 57.79
CA GLY A 249 -30.21 -8.81 57.53
C GLY A 249 -30.22 -9.52 56.17
N GLU A 250 -31.21 -9.31 55.32
CA GLU A 250 -31.34 -9.90 53.98
C GLU A 250 -30.55 -9.12 52.92
N ARG A 251 -29.95 -9.82 51.95
CA ARG A 251 -29.07 -9.24 50.93
C ARG A 251 -29.79 -8.25 49.99
N GLU A 252 -31.05 -8.52 49.67
CA GLU A 252 -31.87 -7.68 48.78
C GLU A 252 -32.41 -6.44 49.51
N GLY A 253 -32.93 -6.62 50.73
CA GLY A 253 -33.31 -5.51 51.61
C GLY A 253 -32.15 -4.55 51.93
N ASP A 254 -30.93 -5.07 52.11
CA ASP A 254 -29.72 -4.26 52.30
C ASP A 254 -29.41 -3.39 51.07
N ALA A 255 -29.60 -3.89 49.85
CA ALA A 255 -29.40 -3.11 48.63
C ALA A 255 -30.45 -2.01 48.45
N GLU A 256 -31.71 -2.30 48.77
CA GLU A 256 -32.81 -1.32 48.69
C GLU A 256 -32.67 -0.21 49.72
N GLN A 257 -32.28 -0.53 50.95
CA GLN A 257 -32.06 0.45 52.00
C GLN A 257 -30.84 1.33 51.71
N ARG A 258 -29.79 0.77 51.06
CA ARG A 258 -28.67 1.58 50.53
C ARG A 258 -29.16 2.55 49.45
N ARG A 259 -30.03 2.12 48.53
CA ARG A 259 -30.63 3.03 47.52
C ARG A 259 -31.53 4.09 48.18
N ALA A 260 -32.34 3.72 49.18
CA ALA A 260 -33.13 4.66 49.98
C ALA A 260 -32.26 5.71 50.67
N PHE A 261 -31.15 5.26 51.26
CA PHE A 261 -30.16 6.14 51.87
C PHE A 261 -29.51 7.08 50.84
N MET A 262 -29.09 6.57 49.68
CA MET A 262 -28.51 7.38 48.61
C MET A 262 -29.49 8.46 48.11
N ARG A 263 -30.77 8.11 47.94
CA ARG A 263 -31.84 9.05 47.58
C ARG A 263 -32.01 10.16 48.62
N LEU A 264 -32.06 9.79 49.91
CA LEU A 264 -32.14 10.74 51.01
C LEU A 264 -30.94 11.69 51.01
N VAL A 265 -29.71 11.17 50.85
CA VAL A 265 -28.48 11.98 50.79
C VAL A 265 -28.54 12.99 49.65
N TYR A 266 -28.95 12.56 48.45
CA TYR A 266 -29.08 13.44 47.29
C TYR A 266 -30.16 14.53 47.48
N VAL A 267 -31.37 14.14 47.91
CA VAL A 267 -32.46 15.08 48.18
C VAL A 267 -32.05 16.09 49.26
N SER A 268 -31.39 15.63 50.33
CA SER A 268 -30.88 16.51 51.39
C SER A 268 -29.85 17.50 50.84
N ALA A 269 -28.89 17.05 50.02
CA ALA A 269 -27.89 17.92 49.43
C ALA A 269 -28.49 19.01 48.50
N LEU A 270 -29.62 18.73 47.85
CA LEU A 270 -30.35 19.71 47.05
C LEU A 270 -31.22 20.66 47.87
N VAL A 271 -31.92 20.15 48.91
CA VAL A 271 -32.77 20.96 49.80
C VAL A 271 -31.97 22.00 50.58
N PHE A 272 -30.78 21.65 51.07
CA PHE A 272 -29.97 22.55 51.91
C PHE A 272 -28.92 23.36 51.13
N GLY A 273 -28.58 22.98 49.89
CA GLY A 273 -27.64 23.74 49.06
C GLY A 273 -26.31 24.03 49.77
N ASP A 274 -25.99 25.32 49.95
CA ASP A 274 -24.76 25.78 50.62
C ASP A 274 -24.80 25.56 52.15
N ALA A 275 -25.99 25.42 52.73
CA ALA A 275 -26.20 25.02 54.12
C ALA A 275 -26.05 23.49 54.33
N SER A 276 -25.61 22.74 53.32
CA SER A 276 -25.29 21.31 53.45
C SER A 276 -24.12 21.02 54.40
N SER A 277 -23.40 22.04 54.88
CA SER A 277 -22.42 21.91 55.95
C SER A 277 -23.03 21.36 57.26
N PHE A 278 -24.32 21.60 57.51
CA PHE A 278 -25.04 21.02 58.64
C PHE A 278 -25.23 19.50 58.52
N LEU A 279 -25.00 18.94 57.34
CA LEU A 279 -25.07 17.51 57.05
C LEU A 279 -23.70 16.81 57.20
N LEU A 280 -22.59 17.52 57.44
CA LEU A 280 -21.27 16.92 57.71
C LEU A 280 -21.27 15.78 58.77
N PRO A 281 -22.18 15.72 59.75
CA PRO A 281 -22.30 14.59 60.66
C PRO A 281 -22.66 13.23 60.04
N TRP A 282 -23.12 13.13 58.78
CA TRP A 282 -23.31 11.84 58.07
C TRP A 282 -22.08 10.93 58.22
N LYS A 283 -20.90 11.53 58.11
CA LYS A 283 -19.56 10.91 58.19
C LYS A 283 -19.29 10.22 59.53
N ARG A 284 -19.60 10.91 60.64
CA ARG A 284 -19.28 10.43 62.01
C ARG A 284 -20.31 9.46 62.56
N VAL A 285 -21.58 9.68 62.24
CA VAL A 285 -22.70 8.95 62.86
C VAL A 285 -23.05 7.67 62.11
N LEU A 286 -22.84 7.62 60.78
CA LEU A 286 -23.35 6.55 59.91
C LEU A 286 -22.24 5.77 59.17
N LYS A 287 -20.96 6.05 59.44
CA LYS A 287 -19.78 5.38 58.86
C LYS A 287 -19.76 5.37 57.31
N VAL A 288 -20.25 6.43 56.67
CA VAL A 288 -20.26 6.57 55.21
C VAL A 288 -19.04 7.37 54.77
N THR A 289 -18.36 6.94 53.69
CA THR A 289 -17.20 7.67 53.14
C THR A 289 -17.63 8.81 52.21
N ASP A 290 -16.79 9.83 52.08
CA ASP A 290 -17.07 10.99 51.22
C ASP A 290 -17.29 10.55 49.75
N ALA A 291 -16.56 9.53 49.29
CA ALA A 291 -16.77 8.91 47.98
C ALA A 291 -18.15 8.25 47.81
N GLN A 292 -18.71 7.64 48.85
CA GLN A 292 -20.05 7.03 48.78
C GLN A 292 -21.16 8.08 48.68
N VAL A 293 -20.99 9.22 49.35
CA VAL A 293 -21.89 10.38 49.25
C VAL A 293 -21.84 10.97 47.84
N GLU A 294 -20.63 11.13 47.28
CA GLU A 294 -20.46 11.64 45.94
C GLU A 294 -21.05 10.68 44.87
N ILE A 295 -20.85 9.37 45.03
CA ILE A 295 -21.47 8.34 44.18
C ILE A 295 -23.00 8.41 44.29
N ALA A 296 -23.54 8.62 45.49
CA ALA A 296 -24.98 8.76 45.71
C ALA A 296 -25.57 9.96 44.96
N ILE A 297 -24.89 11.11 45.02
CA ILE A 297 -25.32 12.31 44.32
C ILE A 297 -25.25 12.09 42.80
N ARG A 298 -24.13 11.55 42.33
CA ARG A 298 -23.88 11.31 40.91
C ARG A 298 -24.89 10.34 40.28
N GLU A 299 -25.14 9.19 40.91
CA GLU A 299 -26.02 8.15 40.34
C GLU A 299 -27.48 8.57 40.32
N ASN A 300 -27.98 9.25 41.37
CA ASN A 300 -29.35 9.77 41.37
C ASN A 300 -29.53 10.91 40.34
N ALA A 301 -28.55 11.81 40.21
CA ALA A 301 -28.57 12.86 39.19
C ALA A 301 -28.55 12.27 37.76
N LYS A 302 -27.74 11.23 37.51
CA LYS A 302 -27.73 10.51 36.23
C LYS A 302 -29.07 9.87 35.90
N GLN A 303 -29.70 9.20 36.86
CA GLN A 303 -31.01 8.54 36.67
C GLN A 303 -32.11 9.56 36.33
N LEU A 304 -32.19 10.65 37.09
CA LEU A 304 -33.15 11.74 36.83
C LEU A 304 -32.93 12.37 35.45
N TYR A 305 -31.68 12.62 35.08
CA TYR A 305 -31.36 13.15 33.76
C TYR A 305 -31.71 12.15 32.65
N ALA A 306 -31.44 10.86 32.83
CA ALA A 306 -31.79 9.81 31.88
C ALA A 306 -33.31 9.66 31.70
N GLU A 307 -34.11 9.82 32.76
CA GLU A 307 -35.57 9.84 32.66
C GLU A 307 -36.07 11.07 31.91
N ARG A 308 -35.49 12.24 32.16
CA ARG A 308 -35.79 13.45 31.37
C ARG A 308 -35.44 13.29 29.90
N LEU A 309 -34.32 12.63 29.58
CA LEU A 309 -33.93 12.32 28.20
C LEU A 309 -34.95 11.40 27.51
N LYS A 310 -35.51 10.40 28.20
CA LYS A 310 -36.55 9.52 27.63
C LYS A 310 -37.84 10.25 27.26
N LEU A 311 -38.14 11.37 27.92
CA LEU A 311 -39.30 12.20 27.59
C LEU A 311 -39.07 13.08 26.36
N VAL A 312 -37.81 13.26 25.94
CA VAL A 312 -37.48 13.99 24.72
C VAL A 312 -37.79 13.08 23.53
N GLY A 313 -38.76 13.50 22.71
CA GLY A 313 -39.16 12.79 21.50
C GLY A 313 -38.06 12.76 20.43
N ARG A 314 -38.38 12.14 19.29
CA ARG A 314 -37.46 12.02 18.15
C ARG A 314 -37.10 13.38 17.52
N ASP A 315 -37.98 14.36 17.65
CA ASP A 315 -37.76 15.72 17.19
C ASP A 315 -37.25 16.60 18.34
N ILE A 316 -35.97 16.98 18.26
CA ILE A 316 -35.30 17.79 19.26
C ILE A 316 -35.38 19.26 18.83
N ASN A 317 -36.21 20.04 19.52
CA ASN A 317 -36.27 21.49 19.33
C ASN A 317 -35.30 22.22 20.26
N VAL A 318 -34.97 23.46 19.92
CA VAL A 318 -34.09 24.33 20.74
C VAL A 318 -34.65 24.50 22.15
N GLU A 319 -35.97 24.62 22.30
CA GLU A 319 -36.64 24.72 23.60
C GLU A 319 -36.40 23.48 24.47
N ASN A 320 -36.46 22.28 23.89
CA ASN A 320 -36.19 21.03 24.60
C ASN A 320 -34.74 20.97 25.10
N LEU A 321 -33.77 21.45 24.31
CA LEU A 321 -32.36 21.50 24.71
C LEU A 321 -32.12 22.50 25.86
N VAL A 322 -32.80 23.65 25.82
CA VAL A 322 -32.75 24.65 26.89
C VAL A 322 -33.33 24.07 28.18
N ASP A 323 -34.45 23.34 28.09
CA ASP A 323 -35.08 22.72 29.26
C ASP A 323 -34.29 21.52 29.81
N LEU A 324 -33.60 20.75 28.95
CA LEU A 324 -32.61 19.76 29.39
C LEU A 324 -31.44 20.42 30.13
N ARG A 325 -30.92 21.55 29.64
CA ARG A 325 -29.84 22.29 30.32
C ARG A 325 -30.30 22.83 31.67
N LYS A 326 -31.51 23.39 31.77
CA LYS A 326 -32.09 23.81 33.06
C LYS A 326 -32.23 22.62 34.01
N SER A 327 -32.69 21.47 33.50
CA SER A 327 -32.83 20.24 34.29
C SER A 327 -31.47 19.73 34.78
N GLN A 328 -30.45 19.72 33.93
CA GLN A 328 -29.09 19.34 34.28
C GLN A 328 -28.52 20.19 35.44
N LEU A 329 -28.70 21.52 35.35
CA LEU A 329 -28.28 22.45 36.41
C LEU A 329 -29.05 22.22 37.71
N SER A 330 -30.37 21.95 37.62
CA SER A 330 -31.20 21.66 38.80
C SER A 330 -30.78 20.37 39.51
N PHE A 331 -30.27 19.38 38.78
CA PHE A 331 -29.80 18.11 39.33
C PHE A 331 -28.33 18.14 39.77
N LYS A 332 -27.61 19.26 39.56
CA LYS A 332 -26.16 19.38 39.82
C LYS A 332 -25.33 18.29 39.12
N LEU A 333 -25.72 17.90 37.91
CA LEU A 333 -24.97 16.93 37.10
C LEU A 333 -23.84 17.66 36.36
N SER A 334 -22.61 17.13 36.44
CA SER A 334 -21.46 17.65 35.71
C SER A 334 -21.67 17.63 34.19
N ASP A 335 -21.11 18.61 33.48
CA ASP A 335 -21.23 18.76 32.03
C ASP A 335 -20.75 17.51 31.26
N GLU A 336 -19.62 16.91 31.68
CA GLU A 336 -19.06 15.70 31.06
C GLU A 336 -20.05 14.52 31.09
N LEU A 337 -20.61 14.21 32.26
CA LEU A 337 -21.56 13.11 32.42
C LEU A 337 -22.90 13.37 31.69
N ALA A 338 -23.34 14.63 31.64
CA ALA A 338 -24.55 15.00 30.91
C ALA A 338 -24.36 14.85 29.39
N GLU A 339 -23.17 15.22 28.88
CA GLU A 339 -22.78 15.03 27.49
C GLU A 339 -22.76 13.55 27.13
N ASP A 340 -22.15 12.70 27.96
CA ASP A 340 -22.07 11.25 27.73
C ASP A 340 -23.46 10.60 27.68
N LEU A 341 -24.34 10.94 28.63
CA LEU A 341 -25.72 10.43 28.66
C LEU A 341 -26.53 10.90 27.46
N PHE A 342 -26.38 12.17 27.07
CA PHE A 342 -27.04 12.71 25.88
C PHE A 342 -26.56 11.99 24.61
N ARG A 343 -25.24 11.85 24.45
CA ARG A 343 -24.60 11.15 23.32
C ARG A 343 -25.06 9.69 23.22
N GLU A 344 -25.15 8.98 24.35
CA GLU A 344 -25.65 7.61 24.39
C GLU A 344 -27.12 7.53 23.99
N HIS A 345 -27.95 8.45 24.49
CA HIS A 345 -29.36 8.52 24.14
C HIS A 345 -29.57 8.83 22.64
N THR A 346 -28.88 9.85 22.10
CA THR A 346 -28.94 10.18 20.67
C THR A 346 -28.51 8.99 19.81
N ARG A 347 -27.45 8.27 20.21
CA ARG A 347 -27.01 7.05 19.51
C ARG A 347 -28.11 5.99 19.51
N LYS A 348 -28.79 5.74 20.63
CA LYS A 348 -29.90 4.77 20.72
C LYS A 348 -31.04 5.15 19.78
N VAL A 349 -31.47 6.41 19.79
CA VAL A 349 -32.54 6.91 18.90
C VAL A 349 -32.17 6.76 17.42
N VAL A 350 -30.92 7.08 17.04
CA VAL A 350 -30.44 6.91 15.66
C VAL A 350 -30.46 5.44 15.24
N VAL A 351 -29.99 4.53 16.10
CA VAL A 351 -29.99 3.09 15.82
C VAL A 351 -31.41 2.54 15.66
N GLU A 352 -32.36 2.98 16.49
CA GLU A 352 -33.78 2.62 16.36
C GLU A 352 -34.41 3.15 15.06
N ASN A 353 -34.06 4.36 14.65
CA ASN A 353 -34.53 4.94 13.39
C ASN A 353 -33.97 4.17 12.19
N ILE A 354 -32.68 3.83 12.20
CA ILE A 354 -32.03 3.03 11.15
C ILE A 354 -32.66 1.63 11.08
N SER A 355 -32.86 0.96 12.21
CA SER A 355 -33.46 -0.38 12.24
C SER A 355 -34.91 -0.36 11.75
N SER A 356 -35.68 0.67 12.11
CA SER A 356 -37.03 0.90 11.61
C SER A 356 -37.02 1.10 10.10
N ALA A 357 -36.15 1.97 9.57
CA ALA A 357 -36.02 2.22 8.14
C ALA A 357 -35.57 0.96 7.37
N LEU A 358 -34.63 0.18 7.90
CA LEU A 358 -34.21 -1.09 7.32
C LEU A 358 -35.34 -2.11 7.30
N SER A 359 -36.17 -2.20 8.34
CA SER A 359 -37.31 -3.13 8.35
C SER A 359 -38.35 -2.76 7.28
N ILE A 360 -38.60 -1.46 7.07
CA ILE A 360 -39.46 -0.95 5.99
C ILE A 360 -38.86 -1.24 4.61
N LEU A 361 -37.55 -1.05 4.43
CA LEU A 361 -36.89 -1.36 3.16
C LEU A 361 -36.92 -2.86 2.85
N LYS A 362 -36.58 -3.71 3.83
CA LYS A 362 -36.60 -5.17 3.68
C LYS A 362 -38.02 -5.69 3.43
N SER A 363 -39.04 -5.12 4.05
CA SER A 363 -40.44 -5.50 3.78
C SER A 363 -40.89 -5.11 2.37
N ARG A 364 -40.50 -3.92 1.88
CA ARG A 364 -40.76 -3.51 0.49
C ARG A 364 -40.07 -4.42 -0.54
N THR A 365 -38.82 -4.81 -0.30
CA THR A 365 -38.09 -5.73 -1.18
C THR A 365 -38.74 -7.13 -1.19
N ARG A 366 -39.24 -7.61 -0.04
CA ARG A 366 -40.00 -8.88 0.04
C ARG A 366 -41.33 -8.80 -0.71
N ALA A 367 -42.05 -7.68 -0.63
CA ALA A 367 -43.31 -7.48 -1.34
C ALA A 367 -43.16 -7.43 -2.87
N ALA A 368 -41.98 -7.04 -3.39
CA ALA A 368 -41.67 -7.10 -4.82
C ALA A 368 -41.47 -8.55 -5.34
N HIS A 369 -41.19 -9.50 -4.45
CA HIS A 369 -41.14 -10.94 -4.74
C HIS A 369 -42.46 -11.60 -4.29
N SER A 370 -43.54 -11.38 -5.05
CA SER A 370 -44.89 -11.93 -4.79
C SER A 370 -44.97 -13.48 -4.78
N GLU A 371 -43.87 -14.19 -5.04
CA GLU A 371 -43.78 -15.65 -4.95
C GLU A 371 -43.18 -16.13 -3.62
N ALA A 372 -42.76 -15.23 -2.73
CA ALA A 372 -42.19 -15.59 -1.43
C ALA A 372 -43.19 -16.27 -0.49
N ASP A 373 -44.50 -16.08 -0.70
CA ASP A 373 -45.58 -16.71 0.07
C ASP A 373 -45.83 -18.18 -0.31
N GLN A 374 -45.22 -18.68 -1.39
CA GLN A 374 -45.31 -20.09 -1.81
C GLN A 374 -44.24 -20.99 -1.17
N PHE A 375 -43.25 -20.41 -0.48
CA PHE A 375 -42.28 -21.17 0.29
C PHE A 375 -42.79 -21.42 1.71
N ALA A 376 -42.58 -22.62 2.24
CA ALA A 376 -42.98 -22.94 3.61
C ALA A 376 -42.39 -21.92 4.58
N ARG A 377 -43.21 -21.43 5.53
CA ARG A 377 -42.78 -20.52 6.60
C ARG A 377 -41.70 -21.23 7.43
N GLY A 378 -40.44 -20.95 7.10
CA GLY A 378 -39.27 -21.69 7.60
C GLY A 378 -38.13 -21.87 6.59
N VAL A 379 -38.34 -21.58 5.30
CA VAL A 379 -37.30 -21.68 4.24
C VAL A 379 -36.85 -20.32 3.69
N GLY A 380 -37.08 -19.24 4.43
CA GLY A 380 -36.33 -17.99 4.26
C GLY A 380 -35.05 -18.04 5.10
N PRO A 381 -33.98 -17.29 4.76
CA PRO A 381 -32.70 -17.40 5.46
C PRO A 381 -32.91 -17.14 6.95
N ILE A 382 -32.74 -18.21 7.73
CA ILE A 382 -32.78 -18.21 9.19
C ILE A 382 -31.63 -17.32 9.64
N SER A 383 -31.92 -16.11 10.14
CA SER A 383 -30.90 -15.26 10.76
C SER A 383 -31.06 -15.39 12.27
N LEU A 384 -30.50 -16.48 12.80
CA LEU A 384 -30.14 -16.58 14.21
C LEU A 384 -28.94 -15.66 14.43
N ILE A 385 -29.12 -14.74 15.36
CA ILE A 385 -28.14 -13.78 15.86
C ILE A 385 -26.91 -14.55 16.38
N GLY A 386 -25.73 -14.24 15.81
CA GLY A 386 -24.42 -14.59 16.38
C GLY A 386 -23.43 -15.24 15.42
N ASP A 387 -22.64 -14.44 14.69
CA ASP A 387 -21.18 -14.59 14.57
C ASP A 387 -20.54 -13.34 13.91
N GLU A 388 -19.21 -13.21 13.93
CA GLU A 388 -18.39 -12.05 13.45
C GLU A 388 -18.69 -11.56 12.01
N SER A 389 -19.47 -12.32 11.23
CA SER A 389 -20.03 -11.93 9.92
C SER A 389 -21.09 -10.81 9.97
N ASP A 390 -21.48 -10.38 11.17
CA ASP A 390 -22.49 -9.35 11.39
C ASP A 390 -22.07 -7.94 10.94
N PHE A 391 -20.78 -7.60 10.99
CA PHE A 391 -20.33 -6.23 10.67
C PHE A 391 -20.46 -5.93 9.17
N GLU A 392 -20.02 -6.84 8.31
CA GLU A 392 -20.15 -6.68 6.86
C GLU A 392 -21.61 -6.67 6.42
N ARG A 393 -22.44 -7.57 6.96
CA ARG A 393 -23.89 -7.59 6.69
C ARG A 393 -24.59 -6.30 7.14
N ARG A 394 -24.19 -5.75 8.29
CA ARG A 394 -24.68 -4.43 8.77
C ARG A 394 -24.21 -3.33 7.83
N MET A 395 -22.96 -3.35 7.38
CA MET A 395 -22.45 -2.37 6.42
C MET A 395 -23.20 -2.41 5.10
N ASP A 396 -23.52 -3.60 4.59
CA ASP A 396 -24.32 -3.78 3.38
C ASP A 396 -25.77 -3.31 3.55
N ASP A 397 -26.38 -3.55 4.71
CA ASP A 397 -27.68 -2.98 5.07
C ASP A 397 -27.63 -1.44 5.08
N LEU A 398 -26.58 -0.83 5.65
CA LEU A 398 -26.39 0.62 5.63
C LEU A 398 -26.16 1.16 4.21
N LYS A 399 -25.38 0.46 3.39
CA LYS A 399 -25.18 0.77 1.97
C LYS A 399 -26.50 0.69 1.20
N LEU A 400 -27.34 -0.29 1.49
CA LEU A 400 -28.68 -0.43 0.91
C LEU A 400 -29.59 0.73 1.31
N LEU A 401 -29.56 1.15 2.58
CA LEU A 401 -30.33 2.29 3.05
C LEU A 401 -29.88 3.60 2.39
N TYR A 402 -28.57 3.81 2.28
CA TYR A 402 -28.02 4.95 1.54
C TYR A 402 -28.42 4.90 0.06
N ARG A 403 -28.32 3.74 -0.59
CA ARG A 403 -28.78 3.54 -1.97
C ARG A 403 -30.27 3.87 -2.15
N ALA A 404 -31.11 3.43 -1.22
CA ALA A 404 -32.54 3.71 -1.24
C ALA A 404 -32.82 5.21 -1.09
N TYR A 405 -32.11 5.89 -0.18
CA TYR A 405 -32.22 7.33 -0.01
C TYR A 405 -31.79 8.10 -1.26
N VAL A 406 -30.66 7.74 -1.89
CA VAL A 406 -30.21 8.38 -3.15
C VAL A 406 -31.23 8.13 -4.27
N THR A 407 -31.83 6.95 -4.32
CA THR A 407 -32.86 6.61 -5.31
C THR A 407 -34.12 7.45 -5.11
N ASP A 408 -34.55 7.62 -3.86
CA ASP A 408 -35.69 8.47 -3.50
C ASP A 408 -35.40 9.95 -3.77
N ALA A 409 -34.19 10.42 -3.48
CA ALA A 409 -33.75 11.78 -3.76
C ALA A 409 -33.84 12.12 -5.25
N LEU A 410 -33.61 11.13 -6.13
CA LEU A 410 -33.67 11.25 -7.58
C LEU A 410 -35.07 10.97 -8.19
N SER A 411 -36.02 10.50 -7.40
CA SER A 411 -37.38 10.16 -7.85
C SER A 411 -38.14 11.37 -8.40
N GLY A 412 -37.92 12.55 -7.83
CA GLY A 412 -38.55 13.81 -8.21
C GLY A 412 -38.06 14.42 -9.53
N GLY A 413 -37.21 13.72 -10.29
CA GLY A 413 -36.76 14.27 -11.56
C GLY A 413 -35.68 15.35 -11.43
N ARG A 414 -35.22 15.72 -10.23
CA ARG A 414 -34.06 16.60 -10.01
C ARG A 414 -33.43 16.27 -8.67
N LEU A 415 -32.10 16.43 -8.57
CA LEU A 415 -31.41 16.29 -7.32
C LEU A 415 -31.31 17.66 -6.65
N GLU A 416 -32.18 17.91 -5.67
CA GLU A 416 -32.21 19.18 -4.93
C GLU A 416 -30.98 19.35 -4.03
N GLU A 417 -30.52 20.59 -3.86
CA GLU A 417 -29.35 20.93 -3.03
C GLU A 417 -29.54 20.53 -1.55
N ASN A 418 -30.76 20.67 -1.03
CA ASN A 418 -31.12 20.21 0.32
C ASN A 418 -30.90 18.70 0.50
N LYS A 419 -31.25 17.91 -0.53
CA LYS A 419 -31.06 16.45 -0.52
C LYS A 419 -29.59 16.08 -0.69
N LEU A 420 -28.80 16.86 -1.42
CA LEU A 420 -27.34 16.70 -1.50
C LEU A 420 -26.67 16.91 -0.15
N VAL A 421 -27.06 17.97 0.59
CA VAL A 421 -26.55 18.22 1.95
C VAL A 421 -26.93 17.04 2.86
N ALA A 422 -28.18 16.58 2.79
CA ALA A 422 -28.65 15.43 3.54
C ALA A 422 -27.93 14.11 3.15
N MET A 423 -27.55 13.91 1.89
CA MET A 423 -26.73 12.77 1.45
C MET A 423 -25.34 12.80 2.11
N SER A 424 -24.70 13.97 2.17
CA SER A 424 -23.40 14.13 2.85
C SER A 424 -23.50 13.88 4.35
N GLN A 425 -24.57 14.39 4.98
CA GLN A 425 -24.85 14.15 6.40
C GLN A 425 -25.13 12.67 6.67
N LEU A 426 -25.97 12.02 5.85
CA LEU A 426 -26.29 10.60 5.97
C LEU A 426 -25.05 9.73 5.79
N ARG A 427 -24.18 10.05 4.82
CA ARG A 427 -22.88 9.37 4.68
C ARG A 427 -22.08 9.41 5.98
N ASN A 428 -22.01 10.58 6.62
CA ASN A 428 -21.27 10.76 7.87
C ASN A 428 -21.93 10.02 9.04
N ILE A 429 -23.27 10.03 9.14
CA ILE A 429 -24.04 9.34 10.19
C ILE A 429 -23.92 7.82 10.05
N LEU A 430 -23.98 7.30 8.83
CA LEU A 430 -23.85 5.88 8.55
C LEU A 430 -22.40 5.37 8.60
N GLY A 431 -21.42 6.28 8.67
CA GLY A 431 -20.00 5.92 8.66
C GLY A 431 -19.51 5.31 7.34
N LEU A 432 -20.18 5.62 6.22
CA LEU A 432 -19.79 5.11 4.90
C LEU A 432 -18.52 5.79 4.41
N GLY A 433 -17.59 5.01 3.86
CA GLY A 433 -16.39 5.55 3.23
C GLY A 433 -16.75 6.48 2.06
N LYS A 434 -15.99 7.56 1.86
CA LYS A 434 -16.22 8.53 0.77
C LYS A 434 -16.33 7.83 -0.60
N ARG A 435 -15.41 6.90 -0.89
CA ARG A 435 -15.39 6.13 -2.14
C ARG A 435 -16.61 5.22 -2.31
N GLU A 436 -17.06 4.58 -1.23
CA GLU A 436 -18.21 3.66 -1.28
C GLU A 436 -19.52 4.42 -1.52
N ALA A 437 -19.71 5.53 -0.80
CA ALA A 437 -20.86 6.40 -0.98
C ALA A 437 -20.88 7.05 -2.38
N GLU A 438 -19.71 7.48 -2.88
CA GLU A 438 -19.57 7.99 -4.24
C GLU A 438 -19.90 6.90 -5.27
N ALA A 439 -19.41 5.68 -5.11
CA ALA A 439 -19.72 4.55 -6.00
C ALA A 439 -21.23 4.25 -6.06
N ILE A 440 -21.90 4.22 -4.90
CA ILE A 440 -23.36 4.03 -4.83
C ILE A 440 -24.09 5.20 -5.51
N SER A 441 -23.66 6.44 -5.25
CA SER A 441 -24.28 7.62 -5.86
C SER A 441 -24.12 7.62 -7.38
N VAL A 442 -22.95 7.23 -7.90
CA VAL A 442 -22.67 7.13 -9.34
C VAL A 442 -23.49 6.00 -9.98
N ASP A 443 -23.63 4.84 -9.33
CA ASP A 443 -24.45 3.73 -9.86
C ASP A 443 -25.93 4.14 -9.96
N VAL A 444 -26.49 4.75 -8.91
CA VAL A 444 -27.90 5.18 -8.91
C VAL A 444 -28.12 6.35 -9.88
N THR A 445 -27.25 7.36 -9.88
CA THR A 445 -27.35 8.50 -10.82
C THR A 445 -27.19 8.04 -12.26
N SER A 446 -26.26 7.13 -12.57
CA SER A 446 -26.10 6.54 -13.92
C SER A 446 -27.36 5.80 -14.38
N LYS A 447 -28.00 5.03 -13.49
CA LYS A 447 -29.28 4.36 -13.79
C LYS A 447 -30.41 5.37 -14.02
N SER A 448 -30.49 6.42 -13.21
CA SER A 448 -31.48 7.47 -13.39
C SER A 448 -31.26 8.26 -14.69
N TYR A 449 -30.00 8.54 -15.03
CA TYR A 449 -29.60 9.19 -16.26
C TYR A 449 -30.01 8.37 -17.49
N ARG A 450 -29.66 7.07 -17.52
CA ARG A 450 -30.08 6.15 -18.59
C ARG A 450 -31.60 6.11 -18.75
N LYS A 451 -32.36 6.04 -17.65
CA LYS A 451 -33.83 6.04 -17.70
C LYS A 451 -34.39 7.34 -18.28
N ARG A 452 -33.86 8.50 -17.88
CA ARG A 452 -34.33 9.79 -18.41
C ARG A 452 -33.94 9.99 -19.86
N LEU A 453 -32.72 9.60 -20.23
CA LEU A 453 -32.28 9.64 -21.61
C LEU A 453 -33.17 8.74 -22.47
N ALA A 454 -33.49 7.52 -22.02
CA ALA A 454 -34.42 6.64 -22.71
C ALA A 454 -35.81 7.28 -22.86
N ASN A 455 -36.36 7.87 -21.78
CA ASN A 455 -37.64 8.56 -21.84
C ASN A 455 -37.60 9.76 -22.82
N ALA A 456 -36.55 10.57 -22.81
CA ALA A 456 -36.39 11.73 -23.68
C ALA A 456 -36.21 11.34 -25.17
N VAL A 457 -35.63 10.17 -25.44
CA VAL A 457 -35.55 9.59 -26.78
C VAL A 457 -36.91 9.02 -27.21
N SER A 458 -37.61 8.32 -26.31
CA SER A 458 -38.94 7.76 -26.61
C SER A 458 -40.04 8.81 -26.77
N SER A 459 -39.97 9.93 -26.04
CA SER A 459 -40.92 11.04 -26.16
C SER A 459 -40.64 11.95 -27.36
N GLY A 460 -39.44 11.85 -27.95
CA GLY A 460 -38.99 12.76 -29.00
C GLY A 460 -38.56 14.14 -28.51
N ASP A 461 -38.60 14.40 -27.20
CA ASP A 461 -38.22 15.69 -26.60
C ASP A 461 -36.78 16.06 -26.91
N LEU A 462 -35.87 15.07 -26.94
CA LEU A 462 -34.45 15.30 -27.25
C LEU A 462 -34.23 15.75 -28.70
N GLU A 463 -35.05 15.26 -29.62
CA GLU A 463 -34.91 15.57 -31.06
C GLU A 463 -35.49 16.93 -31.42
N ALA A 464 -36.55 17.34 -30.72
CA ALA A 464 -37.22 18.62 -30.92
C ALA A 464 -36.42 19.84 -30.44
N GLN A 465 -35.32 19.65 -29.69
CA GLN A 465 -34.48 20.75 -29.20
C GLN A 465 -33.52 21.28 -30.27
N ASP A 466 -33.40 22.61 -30.35
CA ASP A 466 -32.46 23.29 -31.26
C ASP A 466 -30.99 22.90 -31.00
N SER A 467 -30.65 22.62 -29.73
CA SER A 467 -29.31 22.19 -29.34
C SER A 467 -29.35 20.97 -28.42
N LYS A 468 -29.06 19.80 -28.99
CA LYS A 468 -29.00 18.50 -28.32
C LYS A 468 -27.96 18.47 -27.20
N ALA A 469 -26.79 19.08 -27.43
CA ALA A 469 -25.74 19.21 -26.44
C ALA A 469 -26.18 20.01 -25.20
N LYS A 470 -26.88 21.14 -25.40
CA LYS A 470 -27.41 21.94 -24.27
C LYS A 470 -28.44 21.16 -23.46
N TYR A 471 -29.30 20.38 -24.11
CA TYR A 471 -30.26 19.53 -23.41
C TYR A 471 -29.56 18.44 -22.57
N LEU A 472 -28.56 17.75 -23.15
CA LEU A 472 -27.78 16.74 -22.43
C LEU A 472 -26.98 17.35 -21.27
N GLN A 473 -26.45 18.57 -21.43
CA GLN A 473 -25.80 19.31 -20.37
C GLN A 473 -26.78 19.66 -19.25
N LYS A 474 -27.96 20.21 -19.58
CA LYS A 474 -29.03 20.48 -18.61
C LYS A 474 -29.45 19.22 -17.86
N LEU A 475 -29.54 18.09 -18.56
CA LEU A 475 -29.86 16.80 -17.94
C LEU A 475 -28.76 16.35 -16.96
N CYS A 476 -27.49 16.60 -17.27
CA CYS A 476 -26.38 16.34 -16.36
C CYS A 476 -26.42 17.29 -15.15
N GLU A 477 -26.71 18.58 -15.35
CA GLU A 477 -26.83 19.58 -14.28
C GLU A 477 -27.98 19.26 -13.32
N GLU A 478 -29.17 18.92 -13.83
CA GLU A 478 -30.34 18.56 -13.02
C GLU A 478 -30.14 17.30 -12.17
N LEU A 479 -29.24 16.41 -12.61
CA LEU A 479 -28.87 15.18 -11.91
C LEU A 479 -27.57 15.32 -11.10
N HIS A 480 -26.86 16.46 -11.21
CA HIS A 480 -25.48 16.63 -10.78
C HIS A 480 -24.56 15.47 -11.22
N PHE A 481 -24.73 15.02 -12.47
CA PHE A 481 -23.98 13.92 -13.06
C PHE A 481 -22.76 14.43 -13.83
N ASP A 482 -21.68 13.64 -13.81
CA ASP A 482 -20.44 13.98 -14.50
C ASP A 482 -20.60 13.83 -16.02
N ALA A 483 -20.26 14.89 -16.76
CA ALA A 483 -20.34 14.94 -18.21
C ALA A 483 -19.45 13.87 -18.89
N GLN A 484 -18.29 13.54 -18.30
CA GLN A 484 -17.39 12.52 -18.86
C GLN A 484 -18.03 11.12 -18.76
N LYS A 485 -18.66 10.80 -17.63
CA LYS A 485 -19.39 9.54 -17.44
C LYS A 485 -20.63 9.47 -18.32
N ALA A 486 -21.29 10.60 -18.59
CA ALA A 486 -22.39 10.66 -19.55
C ALA A 486 -21.92 10.30 -20.96
N GLY A 487 -20.77 10.83 -21.39
CA GLY A 487 -20.15 10.47 -22.67
C GLY A 487 -19.85 8.98 -22.79
N ALA A 488 -19.32 8.36 -21.73
CA ALA A 488 -19.09 6.90 -21.70
C ALA A 488 -20.40 6.09 -21.83
N ILE A 489 -21.50 6.56 -21.23
CA ILE A 489 -22.83 5.94 -21.39
C ILE A 489 -23.31 6.10 -22.85
N HIS A 490 -23.10 7.25 -23.48
CA HIS A 490 -23.47 7.47 -24.89
C HIS A 490 -22.72 6.53 -25.82
N GLU A 491 -21.42 6.37 -25.58
CA GLU A 491 -20.56 5.43 -26.28
C GLU A 491 -21.02 3.98 -26.07
N GLU A 492 -21.39 3.59 -24.85
CA GLU A 492 -21.93 2.25 -24.55
C GLU A 492 -23.26 1.99 -25.28
N ILE A 493 -24.18 2.96 -25.29
CA ILE A 493 -25.45 2.87 -26.01
C ILE A 493 -25.20 2.72 -27.52
N TYR A 494 -24.24 3.50 -28.06
CA TYR A 494 -23.83 3.39 -29.46
C TYR A 494 -23.26 2.00 -29.77
N ARG A 495 -22.35 1.48 -28.94
CA ARG A 495 -21.79 0.13 -29.10
C ARG A 495 -22.87 -0.95 -29.08
N GLN A 496 -23.82 -0.86 -28.15
CA GLN A 496 -24.92 -1.83 -28.06
C GLN A 496 -25.81 -1.80 -29.32
N LYS A 497 -26.11 -0.60 -29.83
CA LYS A 497 -26.87 -0.45 -31.08
C LYS A 497 -26.09 -0.95 -32.29
N LEU A 498 -24.80 -0.66 -32.36
CA LEU A 498 -23.92 -1.18 -33.41
C LEU A 498 -23.88 -2.71 -33.37
N GLN A 499 -23.75 -3.33 -32.20
CA GLN A 499 -23.80 -4.79 -32.07
C GLN A 499 -25.14 -5.37 -32.54
N GLN A 500 -26.26 -4.74 -32.22
CA GLN A 500 -27.59 -5.14 -32.71
C GLN A 500 -27.70 -5.01 -34.23
N CYS A 501 -27.12 -3.98 -34.83
CA CYS A 501 -27.18 -3.76 -36.28
C CYS A 501 -26.26 -4.70 -37.08
N VAL A 502 -25.24 -5.31 -36.46
CA VAL A 502 -24.22 -6.12 -37.15
C VAL A 502 -24.43 -7.63 -36.93
N THR A 503 -25.51 -8.05 -36.24
CA THR A 503 -25.81 -9.50 -36.06
C THR A 503 -25.97 -10.24 -37.38
N ASP A 504 -26.44 -9.55 -38.41
CA ASP A 504 -26.74 -10.13 -39.72
C ASP A 504 -25.50 -10.14 -40.64
N GLY A 505 -24.36 -9.65 -40.14
CA GLY A 505 -23.09 -9.58 -40.89
C GLY A 505 -22.99 -8.41 -41.88
N GLU A 506 -24.04 -7.59 -42.00
CA GLU A 506 -24.08 -6.42 -42.88
C GLU A 506 -24.72 -5.21 -42.17
N LEU A 507 -24.23 -4.01 -42.49
CA LEU A 507 -24.88 -2.76 -42.12
C LEU A 507 -25.73 -2.27 -43.30
N SER A 508 -27.06 -2.47 -43.21
CA SER A 508 -28.01 -1.88 -44.15
C SER A 508 -27.98 -0.35 -44.10
N ASP A 509 -28.40 0.30 -45.20
CA ASP A 509 -28.50 1.77 -45.26
C ASP A 509 -29.40 2.34 -44.15
N ASP A 510 -30.49 1.64 -43.83
CA ASP A 510 -31.41 2.00 -42.74
C ASP A 510 -30.73 1.93 -41.37
N ASN A 511 -29.92 0.89 -41.13
CA ASN A 511 -29.14 0.74 -39.89
C ASN A 511 -28.10 1.86 -39.76
N VAL A 512 -27.45 2.25 -40.85
CA VAL A 512 -26.50 3.37 -40.85
C VAL A 512 -27.21 4.70 -40.60
N ALA A 513 -28.37 4.93 -41.21
CA ALA A 513 -29.18 6.11 -40.94
C ALA A 513 -29.60 6.17 -39.46
N ALA A 514 -29.98 5.04 -38.86
CA ALA A 514 -30.30 4.94 -37.44
C ALA A 514 -29.10 5.22 -36.52
N LEU A 515 -27.91 4.70 -36.85
CA LEU A 515 -26.66 4.96 -36.11
C LEU A 515 -26.22 6.42 -36.24
N LEU A 516 -26.35 7.03 -37.42
CA LEU A 516 -26.08 8.46 -37.62
C LEU A 516 -27.06 9.32 -36.82
N ARG A 517 -28.35 8.98 -36.83
CA ARG A 517 -29.36 9.65 -35.99
C ARG A 517 -29.00 9.55 -34.51
N LEU A 518 -28.64 8.35 -34.04
CA LEU A 518 -28.20 8.12 -32.65
C LEU A 518 -26.97 8.95 -32.28
N ARG A 519 -25.96 8.97 -33.14
CA ARG A 519 -24.74 9.75 -32.95
C ARG A 519 -25.05 11.24 -32.81
N VAL A 520 -25.90 11.78 -33.68
CA VAL A 520 -26.30 13.20 -33.63
C VAL A 520 -27.11 13.49 -32.36
N MET A 521 -28.04 12.61 -31.98
CA MET A 521 -28.82 12.72 -30.74
C MET A 521 -27.94 12.79 -29.49
N LEU A 522 -26.96 11.89 -29.40
CA LEU A 522 -26.10 11.75 -28.23
C LEU A 522 -24.83 12.60 -28.29
N CYS A 523 -24.62 13.36 -29.38
CA CYS A 523 -23.46 14.23 -29.57
C CYS A 523 -22.10 13.48 -29.47
N ILE A 524 -22.01 12.27 -30.04
CA ILE A 524 -20.80 11.44 -29.95
C ILE A 524 -19.75 11.90 -30.98
N PRO A 525 -18.46 12.08 -30.58
CA PRO A 525 -17.38 12.41 -31.50
C PRO A 525 -17.17 11.37 -32.60
N GLN A 526 -16.77 11.80 -33.80
CA GLN A 526 -16.48 10.89 -34.94
C GLN A 526 -15.43 9.85 -34.56
N GLN A 527 -14.36 10.28 -33.90
CA GLN A 527 -13.25 9.40 -33.53
C GLN A 527 -13.72 8.22 -32.65
N THR A 528 -14.61 8.47 -31.68
CA THR A 528 -15.16 7.44 -30.80
C THR A 528 -16.03 6.43 -31.56
N VAL A 529 -16.77 6.92 -32.55
CA VAL A 529 -17.57 6.08 -33.45
C VAL A 529 -16.66 5.19 -34.30
N ASP A 530 -15.63 5.76 -34.90
CA ASP A 530 -14.69 5.02 -35.76
C ASP A 530 -13.94 3.95 -34.96
N THR A 531 -13.55 4.23 -33.72
CA THR A 531 -12.95 3.23 -32.83
C THR A 531 -13.93 2.10 -32.50
N ALA A 532 -15.19 2.41 -32.19
CA ALA A 532 -16.21 1.41 -31.90
C ALA A 532 -16.54 0.55 -33.14
N HIS A 533 -16.58 1.16 -34.34
CA HIS A 533 -16.73 0.45 -35.61
C HIS A 533 -15.54 -0.45 -35.89
N ALA A 534 -14.31 0.05 -35.74
CA ALA A 534 -13.10 -0.73 -35.94
C ALA A 534 -13.02 -1.94 -34.98
N GLU A 535 -13.46 -1.79 -33.72
CA GLU A 535 -13.51 -2.89 -32.75
C GLU A 535 -14.59 -3.92 -33.10
N ILE A 536 -15.85 -3.50 -33.22
CA ILE A 536 -16.99 -4.42 -33.33
C ILE A 536 -17.05 -5.03 -34.73
N CYS A 537 -17.13 -4.19 -35.76
CA CYS A 537 -17.17 -4.67 -37.14
C CYS A 537 -15.84 -5.33 -37.53
N GLY A 538 -14.71 -4.87 -36.99
CA GLY A 538 -13.41 -5.48 -37.24
C GLY A 538 -13.30 -6.90 -36.70
N THR A 539 -13.87 -7.23 -35.53
CA THR A 539 -13.87 -8.62 -35.04
C THR A 539 -14.68 -9.57 -35.92
N ILE A 540 -15.77 -9.09 -36.53
CA ILE A 540 -16.61 -9.88 -37.44
C ILE A 540 -15.88 -10.08 -38.76
N PHE A 541 -15.27 -9.02 -39.30
CA PHE A 541 -14.40 -9.11 -40.46
C PHE A 541 -13.20 -10.04 -40.22
N GLU A 542 -12.55 -9.99 -39.05
CA GLU A 542 -11.44 -10.88 -38.70
C GLU A 542 -11.87 -12.35 -38.73
N LYS A 543 -13.11 -12.68 -38.29
CA LYS A 543 -13.63 -14.05 -38.39
C LYS A 543 -13.76 -14.50 -39.84
N VAL A 544 -14.39 -13.67 -40.69
CA VAL A 544 -14.55 -13.98 -42.12
C VAL A 544 -13.18 -14.15 -42.80
N VAL A 545 -12.22 -13.27 -42.50
CA VAL A 545 -10.85 -13.38 -43.03
C VAL A 545 -10.15 -14.63 -42.51
N ARG A 546 -10.32 -14.98 -41.23
CA ARG A 546 -9.72 -16.19 -40.66
C ARG A 546 -10.30 -17.45 -41.27
N ASP A 547 -11.61 -17.50 -41.49
CA ASP A 547 -12.27 -18.64 -42.12
C ASP A 547 -11.79 -18.77 -43.57
N ALA A 548 -11.71 -17.66 -44.31
CA ALA A 548 -11.16 -17.64 -45.67
C ALA A 548 -9.69 -18.12 -45.73
N ILE A 549 -8.85 -17.72 -44.78
CA ILE A 549 -7.45 -18.16 -44.71
C ILE A 549 -7.33 -19.63 -44.27
N SER A 550 -8.23 -20.12 -43.41
CA SER A 550 -8.21 -21.49 -42.90
C SER A 550 -8.56 -22.54 -43.96
N SER A 551 -9.30 -22.14 -44.99
CA SER A 551 -9.63 -22.98 -46.15
C SER A 551 -8.42 -23.31 -47.04
N GLY A 552 -7.26 -22.66 -46.82
CA GLY A 552 -6.02 -22.96 -47.54
C GLY A 552 -5.97 -22.44 -48.98
N VAL A 553 -5.02 -22.95 -49.77
CA VAL A 553 -4.75 -22.48 -51.14
C VAL A 553 -5.88 -22.86 -52.12
N ASP A 554 -6.50 -24.03 -51.92
CA ASP A 554 -7.56 -24.53 -52.81
C ASP A 554 -8.97 -24.09 -52.39
N GLY A 555 -9.11 -23.53 -51.18
CA GLY A 555 -10.39 -23.17 -50.59
C GLY A 555 -10.78 -21.68 -50.70
N TYR A 556 -9.98 -20.86 -51.41
CA TYR A 556 -10.31 -19.46 -51.71
C TYR A 556 -11.07 -19.32 -53.03
N ASP A 557 -12.24 -19.95 -53.04
CA ASP A 557 -13.18 -20.05 -54.16
C ASP A 557 -14.07 -18.79 -54.33
N ALA A 558 -14.94 -18.81 -55.35
CA ALA A 558 -15.80 -17.67 -55.65
C ALA A 558 -16.80 -17.34 -54.52
N GLU A 559 -17.17 -18.29 -53.67
CA GLU A 559 -18.09 -18.07 -52.55
C GLU A 559 -17.40 -17.40 -51.35
N THR A 560 -16.18 -17.82 -51.01
CA THR A 560 -15.37 -17.17 -49.98
C THR A 560 -14.96 -15.75 -50.39
N ARG A 561 -14.59 -15.51 -51.65
CA ARG A 561 -14.33 -14.15 -52.19
C ARG A 561 -15.53 -13.23 -52.07
N LYS A 562 -16.72 -13.72 -52.46
CA LYS A 562 -17.98 -12.97 -52.27
C LYS A 562 -18.21 -12.65 -50.80
N SER A 563 -17.95 -13.59 -49.90
CA SER A 563 -18.12 -13.40 -48.46
C SER A 563 -17.14 -12.36 -47.89
N VAL A 564 -15.88 -12.38 -48.32
CA VAL A 564 -14.87 -11.37 -47.92
C VAL A 564 -15.22 -9.99 -48.46
N ARG A 565 -15.61 -9.88 -49.74
CA ARG A 565 -16.05 -8.63 -50.37
C ARG A 565 -17.31 -8.08 -49.72
N LYS A 566 -18.28 -8.96 -49.43
CA LYS A 566 -19.51 -8.65 -48.71
C LYS A 566 -19.21 -8.14 -47.30
N ALA A 567 -18.30 -8.77 -46.58
CA ALA A 567 -17.90 -8.31 -45.25
C ALA A 567 -17.09 -7.00 -45.30
N ALA A 568 -16.18 -6.83 -46.26
CA ALA A 568 -15.34 -5.63 -46.39
C ALA A 568 -16.19 -4.38 -46.68
N HIS A 569 -17.09 -4.46 -47.65
CA HIS A 569 -17.93 -3.31 -48.05
C HIS A 569 -19.23 -3.21 -47.24
N GLY A 570 -19.85 -4.34 -46.89
CA GLY A 570 -21.11 -4.39 -46.14
C GLY A 570 -20.97 -3.98 -44.67
N LEU A 571 -19.78 -4.14 -44.06
CA LEU A 571 -19.51 -3.66 -42.70
C LEU A 571 -19.02 -2.20 -42.65
N ARG A 572 -18.81 -1.56 -43.83
CA ARG A 572 -18.32 -0.18 -43.96
C ARG A 572 -17.08 0.14 -43.12
N LEU A 573 -16.18 -0.83 -42.99
CA LEU A 573 -14.87 -0.59 -42.40
C LEU A 573 -14.08 0.37 -43.29
N SER A 574 -13.29 1.26 -42.67
CA SER A 574 -12.34 2.05 -43.44
C SER A 574 -11.37 1.12 -44.17
N ARG A 575 -10.95 1.49 -45.39
CA ARG A 575 -10.00 0.69 -46.17
C ARG A 575 -8.72 0.39 -45.37
N GLU A 576 -8.24 1.35 -44.60
CA GLU A 576 -7.07 1.22 -43.74
C GLU A 576 -7.28 0.20 -42.61
N THR A 577 -8.42 0.25 -41.91
CA THR A 577 -8.70 -0.69 -40.81
C THR A 577 -8.95 -2.11 -41.33
N ALA A 578 -9.66 -2.27 -42.45
CA ALA A 578 -9.85 -3.57 -43.09
C ALA A 578 -8.51 -4.18 -43.53
N MET A 579 -7.66 -3.39 -44.19
CA MET A 579 -6.31 -3.83 -44.60
C MET A 579 -5.42 -4.16 -43.39
N SER A 580 -5.48 -3.37 -42.32
CA SER A 580 -4.77 -3.64 -41.07
C SER A 580 -5.14 -4.98 -40.45
N ILE A 581 -6.45 -5.27 -40.36
CA ILE A 581 -6.98 -6.52 -39.81
C ILE A 581 -6.59 -7.71 -40.68
N ALA A 582 -6.77 -7.59 -42.01
CA ALA A 582 -6.40 -8.63 -42.96
C ALA A 582 -4.89 -8.89 -42.93
N SER A 583 -4.08 -7.84 -42.96
CA SER A 583 -2.62 -7.92 -42.90
C SER A 583 -2.15 -8.61 -41.62
N LYS A 584 -2.73 -8.28 -40.46
CA LYS A 584 -2.43 -8.97 -39.19
C LYS A 584 -2.78 -10.46 -39.22
N ALA A 585 -3.90 -10.84 -39.84
CA ALA A 585 -4.29 -12.24 -39.98
C ALA A 585 -3.36 -13.01 -40.92
N VAL A 586 -3.01 -12.43 -42.07
CA VAL A 586 -2.10 -13.02 -43.05
C VAL A 586 -0.68 -13.17 -42.49
N ARG A 587 -0.15 -12.14 -41.81
CA ARG A 587 1.20 -12.20 -41.22
C ARG A 587 1.32 -13.31 -40.17
N ARG A 588 0.27 -13.58 -39.39
CA ARG A 588 0.24 -14.76 -38.49
C ARG A 588 0.40 -16.08 -39.25
N VAL A 589 -0.22 -16.20 -40.42
CA VAL A 589 -0.14 -17.40 -41.26
C VAL A 589 1.24 -17.53 -41.90
N PHE A 590 1.81 -16.45 -42.41
CA PHE A 590 3.20 -16.42 -42.88
C PHE A 590 4.21 -16.82 -41.80
N THR A 591 4.07 -16.30 -40.58
CA THR A 591 4.92 -16.70 -39.45
C THR A 591 4.78 -18.19 -39.11
N ASN A 592 3.60 -18.79 -39.30
CA ASN A 592 3.42 -20.24 -39.15
C ASN A 592 4.16 -21.03 -40.24
N TYR A 593 4.12 -20.59 -41.50
CA TYR A 593 4.92 -21.20 -42.57
C TYR A 593 6.42 -21.08 -42.31
N ILE A 594 6.89 -19.93 -41.84
CA ILE A 594 8.30 -19.73 -41.48
C ILE A 594 8.71 -20.61 -40.31
N ARG A 595 7.86 -20.77 -39.29
CA ARG A 595 8.11 -21.68 -38.17
C ARG A 595 8.25 -23.12 -38.67
N ARG A 596 7.40 -23.57 -39.60
CA ARG A 596 7.51 -24.90 -40.24
C ARG A 596 8.77 -25.01 -41.08
N ALA A 597 9.13 -23.99 -41.84
CA ALA A 597 10.35 -23.95 -42.65
C ALA A 597 11.62 -24.03 -41.79
N ARG A 598 11.64 -23.43 -40.59
CA ARG A 598 12.76 -23.52 -39.63
C ARG A 598 12.82 -24.85 -38.88
N ALA A 599 11.66 -25.46 -38.63
CA ALA A 599 11.58 -26.76 -37.96
C ALA A 599 11.91 -27.93 -38.90
N ALA A 600 12.03 -27.68 -40.21
CA ALA A 600 12.39 -28.68 -41.19
C ALA A 600 13.85 -29.15 -41.00
N GLU A 601 14.06 -30.47 -41.02
CA GLU A 601 15.39 -31.08 -40.85
C GLU A 601 16.30 -30.86 -42.07
N ASN A 602 15.70 -30.77 -43.27
CA ASN A 602 16.42 -30.59 -44.53
C ASN A 602 16.11 -29.26 -45.20
N ARG A 603 17.12 -28.71 -45.87
CA ARG A 603 17.02 -27.50 -46.69
C ARG A 603 15.92 -27.58 -47.76
N THR A 604 15.75 -28.76 -48.37
CA THR A 604 14.73 -29.02 -49.40
C THR A 604 13.32 -28.90 -48.84
N ASP A 605 13.10 -29.36 -47.62
CA ASP A 605 11.79 -29.33 -46.97
C ASP A 605 11.47 -27.92 -46.46
N SER A 606 12.48 -27.20 -45.99
CA SER A 606 12.39 -25.76 -45.70
C SER A 606 11.98 -24.96 -46.94
N ALA A 607 12.59 -25.24 -48.11
CA ALA A 607 12.25 -24.60 -49.37
C ALA A 607 10.84 -24.96 -49.87
N LYS A 608 10.36 -26.20 -49.64
CA LYS A 608 8.97 -26.60 -49.96
C LYS A 608 7.94 -25.83 -49.12
N GLU A 609 8.18 -25.63 -47.84
CA GLU A 609 7.31 -24.81 -46.99
C GLU A 609 7.32 -23.33 -47.40
N LEU A 610 8.48 -22.79 -47.82
CA LEU A 610 8.57 -21.44 -48.39
C LEU A 610 7.84 -21.33 -49.74
N LYS A 611 7.92 -22.36 -50.60
CA LYS A 611 7.13 -22.42 -51.86
C LYS A 611 5.62 -22.39 -51.58
N LYS A 612 5.14 -23.14 -50.57
CA LYS A 612 3.72 -23.10 -50.15
C LYS A 612 3.30 -21.71 -49.66
N MET A 613 4.18 -21.02 -48.93
CA MET A 613 3.93 -19.64 -48.48
C MET A 613 3.80 -18.67 -49.66
N ILE A 614 4.67 -18.79 -50.67
CA ILE A 614 4.63 -17.96 -51.88
C ILE A 614 3.36 -18.25 -52.69
N ALA A 615 3.00 -19.53 -52.87
CA ALA A 615 1.75 -19.92 -53.54
C ALA A 615 0.51 -19.36 -52.82
N PHE A 616 0.49 -19.39 -51.48
CA PHE A 616 -0.57 -18.77 -50.69
C PHE A 616 -0.62 -17.24 -50.86
N ASN A 617 0.54 -16.57 -50.91
CA ASN A 617 0.63 -15.13 -51.16
C ASN A 617 0.03 -14.74 -52.50
N THR A 618 0.37 -15.48 -53.57
CA THR A 618 -0.04 -15.17 -54.95
C THR A 618 -1.49 -15.56 -55.24
N LEU A 619 -1.98 -16.69 -54.74
CA LEU A 619 -3.31 -17.20 -55.09
C LEU A 619 -4.43 -16.70 -54.17
N VAL A 620 -4.14 -16.53 -52.88
CA VAL A 620 -5.16 -16.20 -51.87
C VAL A 620 -5.06 -14.74 -51.47
N VAL A 621 -3.87 -14.30 -51.10
CA VAL A 621 -3.70 -12.97 -50.49
C VAL A 621 -3.79 -11.86 -51.56
N THR A 622 -3.43 -12.10 -52.82
CA THR A 622 -3.53 -11.10 -53.90
C THR A 622 -4.97 -10.78 -54.21
N GLU A 623 -5.74 -11.83 -54.40
CA GLU A 623 -7.17 -11.76 -54.66
C GLU A 623 -7.90 -11.16 -53.45
N MET A 624 -7.53 -11.54 -52.23
CA MET A 624 -8.11 -10.96 -51.01
C MET A 624 -7.83 -9.46 -50.87
N VAL A 625 -6.60 -9.01 -51.17
CA VAL A 625 -6.28 -7.57 -51.13
C VAL A 625 -7.06 -6.82 -52.22
N ALA A 626 -7.17 -7.37 -53.43
CA ALA A 626 -7.99 -6.80 -54.49
C ALA A 626 -9.48 -6.70 -54.09
N ASP A 627 -10.00 -7.74 -53.44
CA ASP A 627 -11.37 -7.79 -52.93
C ASP A 627 -11.66 -6.79 -51.81
N ILE A 628 -10.69 -6.50 -50.94
CA ILE A 628 -10.80 -5.47 -49.90
C ILE A 628 -10.74 -4.07 -50.51
N LYS A 629 -9.95 -3.88 -51.57
CA LYS A 629 -9.80 -2.59 -52.26
C LYS A 629 -10.96 -2.26 -53.20
N GLY A 630 -11.73 -3.27 -53.63
CA GLY A 630 -12.87 -3.11 -54.55
C GLY A 630 -12.46 -3.00 -56.03
N GLU A 631 -11.23 -3.43 -56.38
CA GLU A 631 -10.76 -3.44 -57.76
C GLU A 631 -11.32 -4.69 -58.45
N SER A 632 -12.48 -4.57 -59.12
CA SER A 632 -13.01 -5.66 -59.93
C SER A 632 -12.10 -5.91 -61.14
N SER A 633 -11.87 -7.19 -61.45
CA SER A 633 -11.01 -7.70 -62.53
C SER A 633 -11.39 -7.30 -63.96
N ASP A 634 -12.32 -6.36 -64.15
CA ASP A 634 -12.89 -5.98 -65.46
C ASP A 634 -12.51 -4.58 -65.94
N LYS A 635 -11.65 -3.85 -65.22
CA LYS A 635 -10.92 -2.74 -65.85
C LYS A 635 -9.63 -3.28 -66.46
N ALA A 636 -9.60 -3.28 -67.80
CA ALA A 636 -8.38 -3.32 -68.58
C ALA A 636 -7.33 -2.38 -67.95
N PRO A 637 -6.03 -2.73 -67.99
CA PRO A 637 -5.01 -1.95 -67.32
C PRO A 637 -5.03 -0.53 -67.89
N GLU A 638 -5.44 0.44 -67.08
CA GLU A 638 -4.92 1.80 -67.28
C GLU A 638 -3.44 1.69 -66.94
N GLU A 639 -2.63 1.79 -67.99
CA GLU A 639 -1.20 1.98 -67.93
C GLU A 639 -0.94 3.24 -67.10
N ASP A 640 -0.70 3.06 -65.80
CA ASP A 640 0.07 4.06 -65.06
C ASP A 640 1.45 4.12 -65.72
N PRO A 641 1.94 5.33 -66.05
CA PRO A 641 3.11 5.49 -66.88
C PRO A 641 4.29 4.80 -66.20
N VAL A 642 5.05 4.05 -67.00
CA VAL A 642 6.40 3.61 -66.68
C VAL A 642 7.14 4.85 -66.18
N GLN A 643 7.25 4.99 -64.85
CA GLN A 643 8.33 5.77 -64.28
C GLN A 643 9.57 4.99 -64.68
N GLU A 644 10.25 5.50 -65.70
CA GLU A 644 11.66 5.29 -65.91
C GLU A 644 12.32 5.47 -64.54
N LYS A 645 12.62 4.34 -63.89
CA LYS A 645 13.57 4.35 -62.79
C LYS A 645 14.88 4.68 -63.46
N GLU A 646 15.41 5.85 -63.16
CA GLU A 646 16.82 6.15 -63.33
C GLU A 646 17.58 4.91 -62.79
N GLU A 647 18.19 4.18 -63.71
CA GLU A 647 19.10 3.09 -63.37
C GLU A 647 20.27 3.76 -62.66
N ASP A 648 20.33 3.61 -61.33
CA ASP A 648 21.52 3.95 -60.56
C ASP A 648 22.69 3.18 -61.19
N ASP A 649 23.76 3.88 -61.58
CA ASP A 649 25.00 3.34 -62.17
C ASP A 649 25.63 2.18 -61.33
N GLU A 650 25.16 1.93 -60.10
CA GLU A 650 25.55 0.81 -59.22
C GLU A 650 25.00 -0.56 -59.69
N ASP A 651 23.90 -0.61 -60.44
CA ASP A 651 23.23 -1.86 -60.85
C ASP A 651 23.95 -2.58 -62.02
N GLU A 652 24.80 -1.88 -62.78
CA GLU A 652 25.63 -2.47 -63.85
C GLU A 652 26.82 -3.26 -63.28
N GLU A 653 27.38 -2.84 -62.14
CA GLU A 653 28.59 -3.44 -61.55
C GLU A 653 28.34 -4.87 -61.04
N TRP A 654 27.12 -5.16 -60.57
CA TRP A 654 26.71 -6.45 -60.00
C TRP A 654 25.91 -7.33 -60.97
N GLY A 655 25.59 -6.83 -62.17
CA GLY A 655 24.83 -7.54 -63.21
C GLY A 655 25.52 -8.80 -63.76
N SER A 656 26.82 -8.97 -63.49
CA SER A 656 27.61 -10.15 -63.87
C SER A 656 27.31 -11.40 -63.04
N LEU A 657 26.61 -11.28 -61.90
CA LEU A 657 26.22 -12.43 -61.09
C LEU A 657 25.07 -13.20 -61.75
N GLU A 658 25.32 -14.44 -62.18
CA GLU A 658 24.30 -15.28 -62.84
C GLU A 658 23.02 -15.44 -62.00
N SER A 659 23.16 -15.50 -60.68
CA SER A 659 22.04 -15.62 -59.75
C SER A 659 21.14 -14.38 -59.69
N LEU A 660 21.68 -13.17 -59.91
CA LEU A 660 20.89 -11.94 -59.99
C LEU A 660 20.25 -11.79 -61.37
N ARG A 661 20.99 -12.16 -62.44
CA ARG A 661 20.45 -12.17 -63.81
C ARG A 661 19.21 -13.06 -63.92
N LYS A 662 19.21 -14.24 -63.29
CA LYS A 662 18.08 -15.18 -63.29
C LYS A 662 16.88 -14.76 -62.43
N THR A 663 17.07 -13.80 -61.52
CA THR A 663 15.95 -13.21 -60.74
C THR A 663 15.23 -12.07 -61.47
N ARG A 664 15.82 -11.55 -62.55
CA ARG A 664 15.18 -10.60 -63.47
C ARG A 664 14.34 -11.39 -64.49
N PRO A 665 13.06 -11.05 -64.69
CA PRO A 665 12.19 -11.83 -65.56
C PRO A 665 12.51 -11.58 -67.04
N ASP A 666 12.71 -12.65 -67.82
CA ASP A 666 12.64 -12.57 -69.29
C ASP A 666 11.17 -12.37 -69.72
N LYS A 667 10.97 -11.61 -70.80
CA LYS A 667 9.65 -11.19 -71.30
C LYS A 667 8.67 -12.35 -71.55
N GLU A 668 9.18 -13.53 -71.90
CA GLU A 668 8.39 -14.77 -72.14
C GLU A 668 8.06 -15.58 -70.86
N LEU A 669 8.81 -15.40 -69.77
CA LEU A 669 8.58 -16.10 -68.49
C LEU A 669 7.61 -15.33 -67.57
N ALA A 670 7.56 -14.00 -67.71
CA ALA A 670 6.56 -13.15 -67.05
C ALA A 670 5.13 -13.47 -67.53
N GLU A 671 4.95 -13.80 -68.80
CA GLU A 671 3.65 -14.17 -69.40
C GLU A 671 3.11 -15.53 -68.90
N LYS A 672 3.97 -16.44 -68.43
CA LYS A 672 3.58 -17.79 -67.96
C LYS A 672 3.08 -17.83 -66.51
N MET A 673 3.35 -16.79 -65.70
CA MET A 673 3.17 -16.84 -64.24
C MET A 673 1.93 -16.09 -63.71
N GLY A 674 1.11 -15.49 -64.57
CA GLY A 674 0.02 -14.64 -64.08
C GLY A 674 0.52 -13.45 -63.24
N LYS A 675 -0.43 -12.71 -62.63
CA LYS A 675 -0.13 -11.44 -61.94
C LYS A 675 0.94 -11.62 -60.85
N PRO A 676 1.87 -10.66 -60.69
CA PRO A 676 2.82 -10.68 -59.57
C PRO A 676 2.05 -10.63 -58.23
N GLY A 677 2.44 -11.46 -57.27
CA GLY A 677 1.80 -11.46 -55.94
C GLY A 677 1.99 -10.12 -55.22
N GLN A 678 1.06 -9.75 -54.34
CA GLN A 678 1.13 -8.47 -53.61
C GLN A 678 2.38 -8.37 -52.75
N THR A 679 2.88 -7.14 -52.65
CA THR A 679 4.00 -6.72 -51.79
C THR A 679 3.55 -5.82 -50.64
N GLU A 680 2.26 -5.54 -50.49
CA GLU A 680 1.74 -4.64 -49.44
C GLU A 680 1.76 -5.26 -48.04
N ILE A 681 1.61 -6.58 -47.96
CA ILE A 681 1.68 -7.33 -46.70
C ILE A 681 3.06 -7.95 -46.59
N THR A 682 3.97 -7.24 -45.92
CA THR A 682 5.35 -7.68 -45.71
C THR A 682 5.57 -8.19 -44.28
N LEU A 683 6.63 -8.97 -44.08
CA LEU A 683 7.08 -9.47 -42.79
C LEU A 683 8.24 -8.65 -42.20
N LYS A 684 8.48 -7.44 -42.74
CA LYS A 684 9.58 -6.56 -42.32
C LYS A 684 9.54 -6.25 -40.82
N ASP A 685 8.36 -5.96 -40.29
CA ASP A 685 8.17 -5.60 -38.89
C ASP A 685 8.03 -6.81 -37.94
N ASP A 686 7.78 -8.01 -38.49
CA ASP A 686 7.51 -9.22 -37.71
C ASP A 686 8.75 -10.12 -37.51
N LEU A 687 9.84 -9.89 -38.27
CA LEU A 687 11.07 -10.71 -38.25
C LEU A 687 12.33 -9.86 -38.18
N PRO A 688 13.35 -10.26 -37.40
CA PRO A 688 14.62 -9.54 -37.36
C PRO A 688 15.39 -9.71 -38.68
N ASP A 689 16.19 -8.71 -39.05
CA ASP A 689 16.92 -8.64 -40.33
C ASP A 689 17.73 -9.90 -40.63
N ARG A 690 18.45 -10.40 -39.62
CA ARG A 690 19.25 -11.63 -39.75
C ARG A 690 18.40 -12.82 -40.20
N ASP A 691 17.24 -13.00 -39.58
CA ASP A 691 16.37 -14.13 -39.88
C ASP A 691 15.73 -14.00 -41.27
N ARG A 692 15.41 -12.78 -41.72
CA ARG A 692 14.89 -12.51 -43.07
C ARG A 692 15.95 -12.84 -44.12
N ILE A 693 17.18 -12.40 -43.88
CA ILE A 693 18.36 -12.70 -44.70
C ILE A 693 18.64 -14.21 -44.73
N ASP A 694 18.57 -14.89 -43.59
CA ASP A 694 18.86 -16.33 -43.48
C ASP A 694 17.82 -17.18 -44.21
N LEU A 695 16.54 -16.81 -44.15
CA LEU A 695 15.48 -17.48 -44.92
C LEU A 695 15.68 -17.29 -46.42
N TYR A 696 16.01 -16.07 -46.85
CA TYR A 696 16.32 -15.78 -48.24
C TYR A 696 17.57 -16.53 -48.72
N LYS A 697 18.65 -16.56 -47.93
CA LYS A 697 19.87 -17.36 -48.20
C LYS A 697 19.57 -18.86 -48.28
N THR A 698 18.70 -19.36 -47.40
CA THR A 698 18.30 -20.77 -47.38
C THR A 698 17.53 -21.14 -48.64
N TYR A 699 16.69 -20.25 -49.15
CA TYR A 699 16.01 -20.46 -50.43
C TYR A 699 16.95 -20.26 -51.64
N LEU A 700 17.76 -19.19 -51.65
CA LEU A 700 18.72 -18.91 -52.72
C LEU A 700 19.70 -20.06 -52.94
N LEU A 701 20.36 -20.52 -51.88
CA LEU A 701 21.29 -21.63 -52.05
C LEU A 701 20.53 -22.96 -52.31
N TYR A 702 19.21 -23.06 -52.09
CA TYR A 702 18.40 -24.17 -52.62
C TYR A 702 18.22 -24.06 -54.14
N CYS A 703 17.96 -22.86 -54.67
CA CYS A 703 17.94 -22.59 -56.11
C CYS A 703 19.31 -22.85 -56.79
N VAL A 704 20.42 -22.70 -56.05
CA VAL A 704 21.77 -23.00 -56.56
C VAL A 704 22.10 -24.50 -56.52
N THR A 705 21.74 -25.21 -55.43
CA THR A 705 22.06 -26.64 -55.25
C THR A 705 21.08 -27.60 -55.92
N GLY A 706 19.83 -27.18 -56.15
CA GLY A 706 18.75 -28.02 -56.66
C GLY A 706 18.17 -29.00 -55.61
N GLU A 707 17.14 -29.75 -56.01
CA GLU A 707 16.55 -30.79 -55.16
C GLU A 707 17.39 -32.08 -55.21
N VAL A 708 17.95 -32.45 -54.05
CA VAL A 708 18.70 -33.69 -53.88
C VAL A 708 17.74 -34.76 -53.34
N THR A 709 17.18 -35.58 -54.22
CA THR A 709 16.35 -36.72 -53.78
C THR A 709 17.25 -37.91 -53.46
N ARG A 710 17.20 -38.39 -52.21
CA ARG A 710 17.86 -39.65 -51.81
C ARG A 710 16.95 -40.81 -52.18
N ILE A 711 17.39 -41.66 -53.09
CA ILE A 711 16.71 -42.90 -53.44
C ILE A 711 17.12 -43.98 -52.41
N PRO A 712 16.24 -44.95 -52.05
CA PRO A 712 16.67 -46.10 -51.26
C PRO A 712 17.81 -46.79 -52.01
N PHE A 713 18.94 -47.08 -51.34
CA PHE A 713 20.29 -47.43 -51.86
C PHE A 713 21.35 -46.32 -51.88
N GLY A 714 21.07 -45.12 -51.36
CA GLY A 714 22.12 -44.13 -51.04
C GLY A 714 22.67 -43.36 -52.24
N ALA A 715 22.10 -43.55 -53.44
CA ALA A 715 22.34 -42.67 -54.58
C ALA A 715 21.56 -41.35 -54.42
N GLN A 716 22.27 -40.23 -54.58
CA GLN A 716 21.68 -38.88 -54.63
C GLN A 716 21.51 -38.47 -56.09
N ILE A 717 20.28 -38.14 -56.49
CA ILE A 717 20.02 -37.53 -57.80
C ILE A 717 19.68 -36.05 -57.57
N THR A 718 20.43 -35.16 -58.22
CA THR A 718 20.11 -33.73 -58.35
C THR A 718 19.27 -33.53 -59.61
N THR A 719 18.04 -33.06 -59.49
CA THR A 719 17.24 -32.64 -60.65
C THR A 719 17.77 -31.32 -61.24
N LYS A 720 17.59 -31.12 -62.55
CA LYS A 720 18.09 -29.92 -63.26
C LYS A 720 17.33 -28.65 -62.84
N ARG A 721 18.03 -27.52 -62.96
CA ARG A 721 17.67 -26.16 -62.55
C ARG A 721 16.56 -25.58 -63.43
N ASP A 722 15.48 -25.11 -62.81
CA ASP A 722 14.45 -24.33 -63.49
C ASP A 722 14.56 -22.85 -63.11
N ASP A 723 14.62 -21.96 -64.11
CA ASP A 723 14.69 -20.50 -63.90
C ASP A 723 13.44 -19.96 -63.16
N SER A 724 12.35 -20.73 -63.16
CA SER A 724 11.14 -20.43 -62.37
C SER A 724 11.37 -20.38 -60.85
N GLU A 725 12.39 -21.07 -60.32
CA GLU A 725 12.69 -21.02 -58.88
C GLU A 725 13.30 -19.67 -58.47
N TYR A 726 14.04 -19.01 -59.36
CA TYR A 726 14.59 -17.67 -59.13
C TYR A 726 13.51 -16.58 -59.18
N LEU A 727 12.43 -16.81 -59.94
CA LEU A 727 11.24 -15.93 -59.90
C LEU A 727 10.50 -16.03 -58.56
N LEU A 728 10.36 -17.25 -58.02
CA LEU A 728 9.81 -17.46 -56.68
C LEU A 728 10.69 -16.84 -55.59
N LEU A 729 12.02 -16.86 -55.77
CA LEU A 729 12.96 -16.18 -54.87
C LEU A 729 12.73 -14.66 -54.85
N ASN A 730 12.45 -14.03 -55.98
CA ASN A 730 12.11 -12.60 -56.04
C ASN A 730 10.80 -12.30 -55.28
N GLN A 731 9.76 -13.11 -55.50
CA GLN A 731 8.50 -13.01 -54.76
C GLN A 731 8.69 -13.20 -53.25
N LEU A 732 9.58 -14.12 -52.84
CA LEU A 732 9.95 -14.31 -51.44
C LEU A 732 10.63 -13.08 -50.85
N GLY A 733 11.52 -12.43 -51.61
CA GLY A 733 12.15 -11.16 -51.22
C GLY A 733 11.12 -10.07 -50.94
N GLY A 734 10.08 -9.98 -51.79
CA GLY A 734 8.95 -9.07 -51.60
C GLY A 734 8.15 -9.37 -50.33
N ILE A 735 7.82 -10.63 -50.04
CA ILE A 735 7.07 -11.03 -48.83
C ILE A 735 7.90 -10.77 -47.56
N LEU A 736 9.21 -11.05 -47.59
CA LEU A 736 10.12 -10.78 -46.47
C LEU A 736 10.40 -9.29 -46.28
N GLY A 737 10.03 -8.44 -47.25
CA GLY A 737 10.29 -7.00 -47.21
C GLY A 737 11.78 -6.66 -47.23
N LEU A 738 12.57 -7.45 -47.97
CA LEU A 738 13.99 -7.15 -48.21
C LEU A 738 14.10 -6.09 -49.31
N SER A 739 15.00 -5.14 -49.11
CA SER A 739 15.33 -4.13 -50.11
C SER A 739 16.19 -4.71 -51.24
N SER A 740 16.18 -4.06 -52.41
CA SER A 740 17.03 -4.44 -53.54
C SER A 740 18.52 -4.48 -53.16
N LYS A 741 18.99 -3.52 -52.36
CA LYS A 741 20.37 -3.46 -51.87
C LYS A 741 20.72 -4.63 -50.95
N GLU A 742 19.82 -5.02 -50.05
CA GLU A 742 20.00 -6.19 -49.19
C GLU A 742 20.04 -7.49 -50.00
N ILE A 743 19.15 -7.63 -50.99
CA ILE A 743 19.14 -8.79 -51.89
C ILE A 743 20.46 -8.90 -52.64
N VAL A 744 20.93 -7.82 -53.28
CA VAL A 744 22.23 -7.79 -53.97
C VAL A 744 23.34 -8.20 -53.01
N ASN A 745 23.43 -7.61 -51.82
CA ASN A 745 24.45 -7.96 -50.82
C ASN A 745 24.41 -9.43 -50.40
N ILE A 746 23.24 -10.08 -50.37
CA ILE A 746 23.13 -11.51 -50.08
C ILE A 746 23.72 -12.35 -51.21
N HIS A 747 23.37 -12.03 -52.46
CA HIS A 747 23.91 -12.70 -53.64
C HIS A 747 25.43 -12.52 -53.75
N VAL A 748 25.92 -11.30 -53.50
CA VAL A 748 27.36 -10.99 -53.44
C VAL A 748 28.05 -11.77 -52.34
N GLY A 749 27.53 -11.75 -51.10
CA GLY A 749 28.14 -12.46 -49.98
C GLY A 749 28.18 -13.99 -50.18
N LEU A 750 27.18 -14.57 -50.85
CA LEU A 750 27.20 -15.99 -51.20
C LEU A 750 28.25 -16.29 -52.27
N ALA A 751 28.38 -15.43 -53.28
CA ALA A 751 29.40 -15.52 -54.29
C ALA A 751 30.81 -15.38 -53.69
N GLU A 752 31.04 -14.38 -52.83
CA GLU A 752 32.30 -14.18 -52.09
C GLU A 752 32.66 -15.40 -51.24
N GLN A 753 31.68 -16.02 -50.56
CA GLN A 753 31.91 -17.22 -49.76
C GLN A 753 32.30 -18.42 -50.63
N ALA A 754 31.62 -18.63 -51.77
CA ALA A 754 31.97 -19.69 -52.71
C ALA A 754 33.37 -19.49 -53.29
N PHE A 755 33.69 -18.25 -53.69
CA PHE A 755 35.01 -17.87 -54.18
C PHE A 755 36.08 -18.08 -53.11
N ARG A 756 35.85 -17.64 -51.87
CA ARG A 756 36.78 -17.81 -50.74
C ARG A 756 37.08 -19.28 -50.47
N GLN A 757 36.07 -20.15 -50.42
CA GLN A 757 36.27 -21.57 -50.14
C GLN A 757 37.15 -22.24 -51.20
N GLN A 758 36.94 -21.92 -52.47
CA GLN A 758 37.74 -22.50 -53.55
C GLN A 758 39.13 -21.83 -53.66
N ALA A 759 39.22 -20.52 -53.42
CA ALA A 759 40.49 -19.79 -53.39
C ALA A 759 41.40 -20.23 -52.24
N GLU A 760 40.84 -20.56 -51.06
CA GLU A 760 41.61 -21.13 -49.93
C GLU A 760 42.25 -22.48 -50.27
N VAL A 761 41.59 -23.29 -51.12
CA VAL A 761 42.15 -24.56 -51.62
C VAL A 761 43.28 -24.31 -52.60
N ILE A 762 43.13 -23.34 -53.50
CA ILE A 762 44.16 -22.99 -54.50
C ILE A 762 45.39 -22.34 -53.84
N LEU A 763 45.19 -21.57 -52.76
CA LEU A 763 46.22 -20.81 -52.05
C LEU A 763 46.71 -21.51 -50.76
N ALA A 764 46.65 -22.84 -50.70
CA ALA A 764 47.04 -23.61 -49.51
C ALA A 764 48.45 -23.25 -48.98
N ASP A 765 49.41 -22.98 -49.87
CA ASP A 765 50.80 -22.66 -49.53
C ASP A 765 51.09 -21.16 -49.37
N GLY A 766 50.08 -20.29 -49.52
CA GLY A 766 50.21 -18.83 -49.36
C GLY A 766 50.96 -18.09 -50.47
N GLN A 767 51.49 -18.78 -51.49
CA GLN A 767 52.21 -18.17 -52.62
C GLN A 767 51.29 -17.88 -53.82
N LEU A 768 51.38 -16.65 -54.33
CA LEU A 768 50.76 -16.19 -55.58
C LEU A 768 51.70 -16.47 -56.76
N THR A 769 51.62 -17.67 -57.35
CA THR A 769 52.30 -17.96 -58.61
C THR A 769 51.43 -17.50 -59.79
N LYS A 770 52.04 -17.18 -60.93
CA LYS A 770 51.32 -16.75 -62.14
C LYS A 770 50.19 -17.71 -62.55
N ALA A 771 50.43 -19.02 -62.44
CA ALA A 771 49.44 -20.06 -62.72
C ALA A 771 48.25 -20.06 -61.73
N ARG A 772 48.49 -19.75 -60.44
CA ARG A 772 47.42 -19.65 -59.44
C ARG A 772 46.59 -18.38 -59.63
N VAL A 773 47.22 -17.28 -60.05
CA VAL A 773 46.50 -16.05 -60.42
C VAL A 773 45.58 -16.32 -61.61
N GLU A 774 46.06 -17.01 -62.66
CA GLU A 774 45.22 -17.39 -63.81
C GLU A 774 44.04 -18.31 -63.40
N GLN A 775 44.26 -19.27 -62.49
CA GLN A 775 43.18 -20.12 -61.94
C GLN A 775 42.18 -19.34 -61.09
N LEU A 776 42.64 -18.35 -60.31
CA LEU A 776 41.78 -17.47 -59.53
C LEU A 776 40.99 -16.50 -60.42
N ASP A 777 41.57 -16.03 -61.53
CA ASP A 777 40.90 -15.20 -62.54
C ASP A 777 39.82 -15.99 -63.29
N GLU A 778 40.08 -17.26 -63.62
CA GLU A 778 39.08 -18.13 -64.22
C GLU A 778 37.93 -18.43 -63.25
N LEU A 779 38.25 -18.66 -61.97
CA LEU A 779 37.27 -18.87 -60.91
C LEU A 779 36.43 -17.63 -60.63
N GLN A 780 37.05 -16.45 -60.65
CA GLN A 780 36.37 -15.17 -60.53
C GLN A 780 35.33 -15.00 -61.64
N LYS A 781 35.69 -15.33 -62.90
CA LYS A 781 34.79 -15.26 -64.06
C LYS A 781 33.64 -16.27 -63.95
N GLN A 782 33.87 -17.46 -63.39
CA GLN A 782 32.82 -18.47 -63.18
C GLN A 782 31.82 -18.08 -62.09
N VAL A 783 32.27 -17.39 -61.04
CA VAL A 783 31.42 -16.96 -59.93
C VAL A 783 30.74 -15.60 -60.22
N GLY A 784 31.32 -14.78 -61.11
CA GLY A 784 30.77 -13.49 -61.52
C GLY A 784 31.02 -12.35 -60.55
N LEU A 785 32.09 -12.45 -59.72
CA LEU A 785 32.46 -11.42 -58.74
C LEU A 785 33.26 -10.27 -59.38
N PRO A 786 33.00 -9.02 -58.98
CA PRO A 786 33.83 -7.89 -59.36
C PRO A 786 35.28 -8.03 -58.89
N GLN A 787 36.19 -7.60 -59.76
CA GLN A 787 37.63 -7.64 -59.53
C GLN A 787 38.10 -7.03 -58.20
N PRO A 788 37.61 -5.86 -57.74
CA PRO A 788 38.08 -5.28 -56.49
C PRO A 788 37.77 -6.14 -55.26
N GLN A 789 36.65 -6.87 -55.27
CA GLN A 789 36.27 -7.75 -54.15
C GLN A 789 37.02 -9.09 -54.19
N ALA A 790 37.17 -9.68 -55.38
CA ALA A 790 37.97 -10.90 -55.54
C ALA A 790 39.42 -10.67 -55.09
N GLU A 791 40.03 -9.55 -55.49
CA GLU A 791 41.37 -9.15 -55.05
C GLU A 791 41.44 -8.93 -53.54
N LYS A 792 40.41 -8.34 -52.92
CA LYS A 792 40.33 -8.16 -51.46
C LYS A 792 40.28 -9.51 -50.74
N VAL A 793 39.50 -10.47 -51.25
CA VAL A 793 39.44 -11.83 -50.69
C VAL A 793 40.79 -12.53 -50.84
N ILE A 794 41.43 -12.45 -52.02
CA ILE A 794 42.77 -13.02 -52.26
C ILE A 794 43.81 -12.39 -51.32
N LYS A 795 43.84 -11.06 -51.17
CA LYS A 795 44.73 -10.33 -50.25
C LYS A 795 44.52 -10.77 -48.79
N ASN A 796 43.28 -10.99 -48.37
CA ASN A 796 42.96 -11.47 -47.03
C ASN A 796 43.43 -12.91 -46.79
N ILE A 797 43.20 -13.81 -47.75
CA ILE A 797 43.64 -15.22 -47.65
C ILE A 797 45.17 -15.29 -47.63
N THR A 798 45.84 -14.58 -48.55
CA THR A 798 47.31 -14.54 -48.63
C THR A 798 47.94 -13.96 -47.37
N THR A 799 47.45 -12.82 -46.88
CA THR A 799 47.91 -12.20 -45.62
C THR A 799 47.76 -13.16 -44.44
N THR A 800 46.62 -13.85 -44.33
CA THR A 800 46.36 -14.82 -43.25
C THR A 800 47.29 -16.03 -43.33
N LYS A 801 47.53 -16.56 -44.52
CA LYS A 801 48.43 -17.71 -44.72
C LYS A 801 49.90 -17.34 -44.55
N MET A 802 50.32 -16.16 -45.02
CA MET A 802 51.68 -15.64 -44.84
C MET A 802 51.98 -15.34 -43.36
N ALA A 803 51.03 -14.77 -42.60
CA ALA A 803 51.17 -14.58 -41.16
C ALA A 803 51.42 -15.91 -40.43
N ASN A 804 50.61 -16.94 -40.73
CA ASN A 804 50.80 -18.28 -40.13
C ASN A 804 52.18 -18.90 -40.47
N ALA A 805 52.69 -18.68 -41.69
CA ALA A 805 54.01 -19.15 -42.10
C ALA A 805 55.15 -18.43 -41.35
N ILE A 806 55.03 -17.11 -41.18
CA ILE A 806 55.99 -16.29 -40.45
C ILE A 806 56.02 -16.67 -38.96
N GLU A 807 54.85 -16.81 -38.32
CA GLU A 807 54.77 -17.23 -36.91
C GLU A 807 55.45 -18.60 -36.68
N THR A 808 55.25 -19.53 -37.61
CA THR A 808 55.89 -20.85 -37.56
C THR A 808 57.42 -20.74 -37.68
N ALA A 809 57.92 -19.89 -38.57
CA ALA A 809 59.36 -19.68 -38.77
C ALA A 809 60.04 -18.96 -37.58
N VAL A 810 59.34 -18.04 -36.93
CA VAL A 810 59.80 -17.38 -35.69
C VAL A 810 59.94 -18.39 -34.56
N ASN A 811 58.94 -19.24 -34.35
CA ASN A 811 58.97 -20.27 -33.30
C ASN A 811 60.08 -21.32 -33.53
N GLN A 812 60.48 -21.57 -34.78
CA GLN A 812 61.59 -22.46 -35.14
C GLN A 812 62.97 -21.79 -35.02
N GLY A 813 63.05 -20.50 -34.69
CA GLY A 813 64.31 -19.76 -34.56
C GLY A 813 65.07 -19.55 -35.87
N ARG A 814 64.40 -19.76 -37.02
CA ARG A 814 64.98 -19.63 -38.38
C ARG A 814 64.96 -18.21 -38.92
N LEU A 815 64.27 -17.30 -38.23
CA LEU A 815 64.19 -15.88 -38.58
C LEU A 815 65.05 -15.05 -37.62
N ASN A 816 66.05 -14.37 -38.17
CA ASN A 816 66.92 -13.43 -37.47
C ASN A 816 66.59 -11.98 -37.88
N ILE A 817 67.01 -10.98 -37.10
CA ILE A 817 66.67 -9.56 -37.37
C ILE A 817 67.06 -9.10 -38.79
N LYS A 818 68.14 -9.66 -39.34
CA LYS A 818 68.58 -9.43 -40.73
C LYS A 818 67.55 -9.89 -41.76
N GLN A 819 66.96 -11.08 -41.57
CA GLN A 819 65.91 -11.61 -42.44
C GLN A 819 64.58 -10.85 -42.24
N ILE A 820 64.35 -10.29 -41.04
CA ILE A 820 63.18 -9.43 -40.79
C ILE A 820 63.34 -8.09 -41.53
N ARG A 821 64.55 -7.54 -41.61
CA ARG A 821 64.86 -6.38 -42.46
C ARG A 821 64.63 -6.70 -43.95
N GLU A 822 65.07 -7.88 -44.42
CA GLU A 822 64.80 -8.35 -45.80
C GLU A 822 63.30 -8.48 -46.09
N LEU A 823 62.49 -8.95 -45.13
CA LEU A 823 61.04 -9.04 -45.28
C LEU A 823 60.35 -7.66 -45.27
N LYS A 824 60.89 -6.70 -44.52
CA LYS A 824 60.42 -5.31 -44.51
C LYS A 824 60.79 -4.59 -45.81
N GLU A 825 61.98 -4.82 -46.34
CA GLU A 825 62.42 -4.34 -47.65
C GLU A 825 61.56 -4.91 -48.80
N ALA A 826 61.05 -6.14 -48.63
CA ALA A 826 60.07 -6.74 -49.52
C ALA A 826 58.63 -6.19 -49.34
N ASN A 827 58.44 -5.08 -48.63
CA ASN A 827 57.16 -4.40 -48.37
C ASN A 827 56.13 -5.22 -47.56
N VAL A 828 56.58 -6.20 -46.76
CA VAL A 828 55.68 -6.96 -45.88
C VAL A 828 55.44 -6.18 -44.58
N SER A 829 54.19 -5.78 -44.32
CA SER A 829 53.80 -5.08 -43.09
C SER A 829 53.79 -6.03 -41.88
N LEU A 830 54.89 -6.03 -41.11
CA LEU A 830 55.10 -6.91 -39.96
C LEU A 830 54.16 -6.62 -38.77
N ASP A 831 53.61 -5.39 -38.71
CA ASP A 831 52.81 -4.89 -37.58
C ASP A 831 51.49 -5.61 -37.38
N SER A 832 50.83 -5.96 -38.49
CA SER A 832 49.55 -6.69 -38.50
C SER A 832 49.73 -8.19 -38.62
N MET A 833 50.91 -8.66 -39.03
CA MET A 833 51.17 -10.08 -39.33
C MET A 833 51.85 -10.84 -38.18
N ILE A 834 52.53 -10.16 -37.25
CA ILE A 834 53.22 -10.79 -36.12
C ILE A 834 52.72 -10.22 -34.80
N ALA A 835 52.26 -11.10 -33.91
CA ALA A 835 51.85 -10.73 -32.56
C ALA A 835 52.98 -10.00 -31.79
N VAL A 836 52.61 -8.97 -31.02
CA VAL A 836 53.53 -8.13 -30.23
C VAL A 836 54.45 -8.96 -29.33
N SER A 837 53.91 -10.04 -28.73
CA SER A 837 54.66 -10.94 -27.84
C SER A 837 55.78 -11.70 -28.54
N LEU A 838 55.65 -12.04 -29.82
CA LEU A 838 56.70 -12.69 -30.59
C LEU A 838 57.78 -11.69 -31.02
N ARG A 839 57.37 -10.45 -31.34
CA ARG A 839 58.29 -9.35 -31.66
C ARG A 839 59.18 -9.00 -30.46
N GLU A 840 58.61 -8.93 -29.26
CA GLU A 840 59.36 -8.72 -28.01
C GLU A 840 60.34 -9.86 -27.69
N LYS A 841 59.97 -11.12 -27.94
CA LYS A 841 60.87 -12.27 -27.76
C LYS A 841 62.06 -12.22 -28.72
N LEU A 842 61.82 -11.88 -29.99
CA LEU A 842 62.87 -11.68 -30.98
C LEU A 842 63.82 -10.56 -30.55
N PHE A 843 63.27 -9.43 -30.09
CA PHE A 843 64.06 -8.30 -29.58
C PHE A 843 64.94 -8.68 -28.39
N LYS A 844 64.38 -9.36 -27.38
CA LYS A 844 65.13 -9.83 -26.22
C LYS A 844 66.29 -10.74 -26.60
N LYS A 845 66.06 -11.66 -27.54
CA LYS A 845 67.10 -12.58 -28.03
C LYS A 845 68.22 -11.81 -28.73
N THR A 846 67.87 -10.89 -29.63
CA THR A 846 68.86 -10.08 -30.36
C THR A 846 69.69 -9.20 -29.44
N VAL A 847 69.08 -8.58 -28.43
CA VAL A 847 69.80 -7.75 -27.44
C VAL A 847 70.71 -8.62 -26.55
N SER A 848 70.27 -9.80 -26.15
CA SER A 848 71.11 -10.74 -25.39
C SER A 848 72.32 -11.21 -26.20
N ASP A 849 72.17 -11.40 -27.51
CA ASP A 849 73.27 -11.78 -28.40
C ASP A 849 74.29 -10.64 -28.54
N ILE A 850 73.85 -9.37 -28.58
CA ILE A 850 74.73 -8.18 -28.63
C ILE A 850 75.58 -8.07 -27.36
N PHE A 851 74.97 -8.23 -26.18
CA PHE A 851 75.69 -8.19 -24.89
C PHE A 851 76.64 -9.36 -24.65
N SER A 852 76.59 -10.42 -25.48
CA SER A 852 77.45 -11.61 -25.35
C SER A 852 78.48 -11.71 -26.49
N SER A 853 78.74 -10.60 -27.19
CA SER A 853 79.58 -10.59 -28.40
C SER A 853 81.08 -10.48 -28.12
N GLY A 854 81.51 -10.15 -26.88
CA GLY A 854 82.90 -10.04 -26.46
C GLY A 854 83.62 -8.76 -26.90
N THR A 855 82.91 -7.84 -27.57
CA THR A 855 83.50 -6.67 -28.25
C THR A 855 83.60 -5.42 -27.37
N GLY A 856 82.74 -5.30 -26.34
CA GLY A 856 82.74 -4.15 -25.44
C GLY A 856 82.29 -2.83 -26.06
N GLU A 857 81.59 -2.92 -27.20
CA GLU A 857 80.98 -1.80 -27.89
C GLU A 857 79.46 -1.95 -27.88
N PHE A 858 78.79 -0.94 -27.36
CA PHE A 858 77.34 -0.86 -27.30
C PHE A 858 76.91 0.37 -28.08
N ASP A 859 76.29 0.16 -29.24
CA ASP A 859 75.72 1.25 -30.05
C ASP A 859 74.31 1.57 -29.56
N GLU A 860 74.21 2.65 -28.78
CA GLU A 860 72.95 3.15 -28.25
C GLU A 860 71.92 3.48 -29.34
N THR A 861 72.38 3.94 -30.52
CA THR A 861 71.49 4.33 -31.60
C THR A 861 70.89 3.11 -32.29
N GLU A 862 71.69 2.05 -32.48
CA GLU A 862 71.21 0.82 -33.10
C GLU A 862 70.24 0.07 -32.17
N VAL A 863 70.60 -0.07 -30.89
CA VAL A 863 69.82 -0.87 -29.94
C VAL A 863 68.54 -0.17 -29.48
N TYR A 864 68.57 1.15 -29.27
CA TYR A 864 67.40 1.88 -28.78
C TYR A 864 66.51 2.44 -29.88
N GLN A 865 67.02 2.67 -31.09
CA GLN A 865 66.24 3.33 -32.14
C GLN A 865 66.02 2.43 -33.36
N THR A 866 67.06 1.83 -33.95
CA THR A 866 66.89 1.12 -35.23
C THR A 866 66.21 -0.24 -35.05
N ILE A 867 66.64 -1.06 -34.09
CA ILE A 867 66.04 -2.39 -33.86
C ILE A 867 64.58 -2.29 -33.37
N PRO A 868 64.22 -1.40 -32.42
CA PRO A 868 62.83 -1.21 -32.04
C PRO A 868 61.95 -0.67 -33.17
N SER A 869 62.50 0.18 -34.05
CA SER A 869 61.80 0.67 -35.25
C SER A 869 61.64 -0.40 -36.34
N ASP A 870 62.53 -1.39 -36.39
CA ASP A 870 62.43 -2.52 -37.32
C ASP A 870 61.40 -3.55 -36.88
N LEU A 871 61.24 -3.74 -35.57
CA LEU A 871 60.25 -4.64 -34.98
C LEU A 871 58.95 -3.92 -34.58
N SER A 872 58.86 -2.61 -34.80
CA SER A 872 57.76 -1.74 -34.36
C SER A 872 57.37 -1.96 -32.90
N ILE A 873 58.39 -2.04 -32.03
CA ILE A 873 58.25 -2.12 -30.58
C ILE A 873 58.41 -0.70 -30.04
N ASP A 874 57.61 -0.37 -29.02
CA ASP A 874 57.70 0.91 -28.34
C ASP A 874 59.12 1.14 -27.77
N VAL A 875 59.70 2.30 -28.08
CA VAL A 875 61.07 2.67 -27.75
C VAL A 875 61.29 2.70 -26.24
N GLU A 876 60.28 3.10 -25.47
CA GLU A 876 60.38 3.14 -24.00
C GLU A 876 60.40 1.74 -23.39
N LYS A 877 59.56 0.83 -23.89
CA LYS A 877 59.56 -0.57 -23.47
C LYS A 877 60.83 -1.28 -23.89
N ALA A 878 61.33 -1.01 -25.10
CA ALA A 878 62.60 -1.53 -25.59
C ALA A 878 63.76 -1.09 -24.68
N LYS A 879 63.82 0.20 -24.29
CA LYS A 879 64.81 0.72 -23.34
C LYS A 879 64.75 0.01 -21.99
N ARG A 880 63.57 -0.16 -21.40
CA ARG A 880 63.41 -0.89 -20.13
C ARG A 880 63.92 -2.34 -20.24
N VAL A 881 63.54 -3.04 -21.30
CA VAL A 881 63.98 -4.43 -21.52
C VAL A 881 65.50 -4.52 -21.69
N VAL A 882 66.12 -3.55 -22.37
CA VAL A 882 67.59 -3.48 -22.51
C VAL A 882 68.26 -3.19 -21.17
N HIS A 883 67.73 -2.25 -20.36
CA HIS A 883 68.27 -1.96 -19.04
C HIS A 883 68.14 -3.16 -18.07
N ASP A 884 66.99 -3.84 -18.04
CA ASP A 884 66.79 -5.03 -17.22
C ASP A 884 67.77 -6.16 -17.61
N LEU A 885 67.96 -6.36 -18.92
CA LEU A 885 68.92 -7.34 -19.44
C LEU A 885 70.36 -6.95 -19.09
N ALA A 886 70.75 -5.68 -19.29
CA ALA A 886 72.08 -5.19 -18.96
C ALA A 886 72.37 -5.31 -17.45
N GLN A 887 71.44 -4.95 -16.57
CA GLN A 887 71.60 -5.06 -15.11
C GLN A 887 71.77 -6.51 -14.66
N SER A 888 71.00 -7.44 -15.25
CA SER A 888 71.15 -8.88 -14.97
C SER A 888 72.47 -9.44 -15.49
N ARG A 889 73.01 -8.89 -16.59
CA ARG A 889 74.23 -9.37 -17.23
C ARG A 889 75.50 -8.75 -16.64
N LEU A 890 75.45 -7.53 -16.11
CA LEU A 890 76.56 -6.86 -15.42
C LEU A 890 77.17 -7.75 -14.33
N SER A 891 76.38 -8.16 -13.34
CA SER A 891 76.86 -9.03 -12.26
C SER A 891 77.33 -10.40 -12.76
N ASN A 892 76.59 -10.99 -13.70
CA ASN A 892 76.93 -12.28 -14.28
C ASN A 892 78.25 -12.25 -15.07
N SER A 893 78.53 -11.18 -15.80
CA SER A 893 79.77 -11.01 -16.57
C SER A 893 80.99 -10.82 -15.66
N LEU A 894 80.86 -10.14 -14.53
CA LEU A 894 81.92 -10.06 -13.51
C LEU A 894 82.16 -11.44 -12.86
N VAL A 895 81.10 -12.16 -12.50
CA VAL A 895 81.20 -13.53 -11.95
C VAL A 895 81.88 -14.46 -12.97
N GLN A 896 81.54 -14.34 -14.26
CA GLN A 896 82.20 -15.08 -15.34
C GLN A 896 83.67 -14.69 -15.47
N ALA A 897 84.01 -13.40 -15.41
CA ALA A 897 85.40 -12.94 -15.47
C ALA A 897 86.23 -13.47 -14.29
N VAL A 898 85.71 -13.45 -13.06
CA VAL A 898 86.41 -14.03 -11.89
C VAL A 898 86.52 -15.56 -12.00
N ALA A 899 85.47 -16.24 -12.46
CA ALA A 899 85.53 -17.69 -12.68
C ALA A 899 86.60 -18.06 -13.72
N LEU A 900 86.70 -17.29 -14.81
CA LEU A 900 87.70 -17.48 -15.85
C LEU A 900 89.12 -17.10 -15.39
N LEU A 901 89.24 -16.12 -14.48
CA LEU A 901 90.50 -15.78 -13.81
C LEU A 901 91.03 -16.97 -13.00
N ARG A 902 90.17 -17.61 -12.19
CA ARG A 902 90.52 -18.80 -11.42
C ARG A 902 90.91 -19.99 -12.31
N GLN A 903 90.32 -20.06 -13.50
CA GLN A 903 90.68 -21.04 -14.55
C GLN A 903 91.94 -20.63 -15.35
N ARG A 904 92.58 -19.50 -15.04
CA ARG A 904 93.75 -18.92 -15.73
C ARG A 904 93.54 -18.62 -17.22
N ASN A 905 92.29 -18.46 -17.67
CA ASN A 905 91.98 -18.15 -19.07
C ASN A 905 91.95 -16.62 -19.30
N SER A 906 93.12 -16.03 -19.52
CA SER A 906 93.28 -14.58 -19.70
C SER A 906 92.50 -14.00 -20.89
N LYS A 907 92.36 -14.75 -21.99
CA LYS A 907 91.59 -14.30 -23.17
C LYS A 907 90.09 -14.25 -22.88
N GLY A 908 89.57 -15.28 -22.21
CA GLY A 908 88.17 -15.32 -21.79
C GLY A 908 87.84 -14.21 -20.79
N VAL A 909 88.75 -13.92 -19.86
CA VAL A 909 88.64 -12.79 -18.93
C VAL A 909 88.48 -11.47 -19.67
N VAL A 910 89.30 -11.19 -20.68
CA VAL A 910 89.22 -9.94 -21.46
C VAL A 910 87.89 -9.82 -22.21
N LEU A 911 87.37 -10.92 -22.79
CA LEU A 911 86.07 -10.92 -23.47
C LEU A 911 84.91 -10.67 -22.48
N SER A 912 84.90 -11.34 -21.32
CA SER A 912 83.88 -11.12 -20.30
C SER A 912 83.97 -9.73 -19.66
N LEU A 913 85.17 -9.16 -19.51
CA LEU A 913 85.37 -7.78 -19.06
C LEU A 913 84.93 -6.77 -20.12
N ASN A 914 85.10 -7.08 -21.41
CA ASN A 914 84.53 -6.28 -22.49
C ASN A 914 83.00 -6.36 -22.49
N ASP A 915 82.41 -7.54 -22.30
CA ASP A 915 80.95 -7.69 -22.15
C ASP A 915 80.43 -6.91 -20.93
N LEU A 916 81.18 -6.90 -19.83
CA LEU A 916 80.89 -6.07 -18.67
C LEU A 916 80.88 -4.58 -19.02
N LEU A 917 81.87 -4.11 -19.78
CA LEU A 917 81.94 -2.72 -20.24
C LEU A 917 80.82 -2.36 -21.24
N ALA A 918 80.39 -3.30 -22.09
CA ALA A 918 79.21 -3.08 -22.95
C ALA A 918 77.93 -2.93 -22.12
N CYS A 919 77.79 -3.72 -21.05
CA CYS A 919 76.65 -3.61 -20.15
C CYS A 919 76.72 -2.33 -19.28
N ASP A 920 77.91 -1.87 -18.87
CA ASP A 920 78.08 -0.60 -18.12
C ASP A 920 77.77 0.62 -18.98
N LYS A 921 78.09 0.58 -20.28
CA LYS A 921 77.67 1.63 -21.22
C LYS A 921 76.15 1.72 -21.33
N ALA A 922 75.43 0.60 -21.29
CA ALA A 922 73.97 0.58 -21.33
C ALA A 922 73.33 0.97 -19.99
N VAL A 923 73.96 0.65 -18.86
CA VAL A 923 73.55 1.02 -17.50
C VAL A 923 74.79 1.39 -16.69
N PRO A 924 75.07 2.70 -16.46
CA PRO A 924 76.22 3.11 -15.68
C PRO A 924 76.13 2.55 -14.26
N ALA A 925 77.06 1.67 -13.88
CA ALA A 925 77.05 0.98 -12.59
C ALA A 925 77.89 1.71 -11.54
N GLU A 926 77.51 1.54 -10.27
CA GLU A 926 78.34 1.83 -9.10
C GLU A 926 79.47 0.80 -8.97
N PRO A 927 80.60 1.13 -8.29
CA PRO A 927 81.69 0.18 -8.08
C PRO A 927 81.20 -1.12 -7.45
N MET A 928 81.51 -2.26 -8.09
CA MET A 928 81.06 -3.56 -7.63
C MET A 928 81.93 -4.06 -6.49
N SER A 929 81.29 -4.38 -5.36
CA SER A 929 81.97 -5.02 -4.22
C SER A 929 82.22 -6.50 -4.51
N TRP A 930 83.48 -6.92 -4.48
CA TRP A 930 83.86 -8.34 -4.46
C TRP A 930 84.61 -8.65 -3.16
N GLU A 931 84.42 -9.85 -2.62
CA GLU A 931 84.98 -10.22 -1.30
C GLU A 931 86.51 -10.27 -1.29
N VAL A 932 87.15 -10.52 -2.43
CA VAL A 932 88.61 -10.60 -2.56
C VAL A 932 89.14 -9.47 -3.45
N SER A 933 89.73 -8.44 -2.82
CA SER A 933 90.28 -7.26 -3.51
C SER A 933 91.49 -7.58 -4.40
N GLU A 934 92.20 -8.67 -4.12
CA GLU A 934 93.35 -9.13 -4.92
C GLU A 934 92.90 -9.69 -6.28
N GLU A 935 91.79 -10.44 -6.33
CA GLU A 935 91.24 -10.97 -7.60
C GLU A 935 90.81 -9.82 -8.54
N LEU A 936 90.28 -8.72 -7.99
CA LEU A 936 89.93 -7.53 -8.77
C LEU A 936 91.17 -6.82 -9.32
N SER A 937 92.23 -6.77 -8.52
CA SER A 937 93.53 -6.20 -8.92
C SER A 937 94.18 -7.03 -10.04
N ASP A 938 94.07 -8.35 -9.97
CA ASP A 938 94.55 -9.27 -10.99
C ASP A 938 93.75 -9.17 -12.30
N LEU A 939 92.41 -9.02 -12.21
CA LEU A 939 91.57 -8.74 -13.39
C LEU A 939 91.99 -7.45 -14.10
N TYR A 940 92.22 -6.39 -13.32
CA TYR A 940 92.69 -5.11 -13.85
C TYR A 940 94.08 -5.21 -14.47
N ALA A 941 94.99 -5.96 -13.85
CA ALA A 941 96.32 -6.19 -14.39
C ALA A 941 96.29 -6.98 -15.70
N ILE A 942 95.48 -8.04 -15.79
CA ILE A 942 95.32 -8.84 -17.01
C ILE A 942 94.69 -8.02 -18.12
N TYR A 943 93.69 -7.20 -17.81
CA TYR A 943 93.06 -6.34 -18.80
C TYR A 943 94.01 -5.24 -19.29
N SER A 944 94.75 -4.59 -18.39
CA SER A 944 95.73 -3.55 -18.75
C SER A 944 96.89 -4.10 -19.58
N LYS A 945 97.23 -5.39 -19.40
CA LYS A 945 98.27 -6.10 -20.16
C LYS A 945 97.74 -6.78 -21.43
N SER A 946 96.45 -6.69 -21.72
CA SER A 946 95.84 -7.40 -22.85
C SER A 946 96.16 -6.77 -24.21
N ASP A 947 96.28 -7.61 -25.25
CA ASP A 947 96.44 -7.19 -26.64
C ASP A 947 95.16 -7.51 -27.45
N PRO A 948 94.60 -6.54 -28.20
CA PRO A 948 95.10 -5.17 -28.41
C PRO A 948 94.92 -4.29 -27.17
N LYS A 949 95.90 -3.40 -26.93
CA LYS A 949 95.87 -2.48 -25.78
C LYS A 949 94.51 -1.78 -25.68
N PRO A 950 93.74 -1.99 -24.59
CA PRO A 950 92.42 -1.40 -24.45
C PRO A 950 92.52 0.12 -24.38
N ALA A 951 91.52 0.81 -24.94
CA ALA A 951 91.47 2.26 -24.95
C ALA A 951 91.59 2.81 -23.50
N PRO A 952 92.34 3.91 -23.29
CA PRO A 952 92.59 4.43 -21.95
C PRO A 952 91.29 4.75 -21.19
N GLU A 953 90.24 5.15 -21.91
CA GLU A 953 88.90 5.37 -21.35
C GLU A 953 88.26 4.09 -20.80
N LYS A 954 88.41 2.95 -21.50
CA LYS A 954 87.89 1.63 -21.04
C LYS A 954 88.63 1.16 -19.80
N VAL A 955 89.94 1.38 -19.73
CA VAL A 955 90.78 1.00 -18.58
C VAL A 955 90.46 1.86 -17.36
N LEU A 956 90.31 3.18 -17.52
CA LEU A 956 89.91 4.09 -16.44
C LEU A 956 88.50 3.79 -15.92
N ARG A 957 87.56 3.50 -16.83
CA ARG A 957 86.20 3.13 -16.44
C ARG A 957 86.18 1.77 -15.74
N LEU A 958 86.94 0.79 -16.21
CA LEU A 958 87.09 -0.50 -15.53
C LEU A 958 87.73 -0.35 -14.14
N GLN A 959 88.72 0.53 -14.00
CA GLN A 959 89.34 0.86 -12.71
C GLN A 959 88.30 1.38 -11.71
N TYR A 960 87.43 2.28 -12.16
CA TYR A 960 86.31 2.79 -11.35
C TYR A 960 85.31 1.68 -10.99
N LEU A 961 84.95 0.81 -11.93
CA LEU A 961 83.99 -0.27 -11.70
C LEU A 961 84.50 -1.35 -10.74
N LEU A 962 85.81 -1.62 -10.76
CA LEU A 962 86.47 -2.56 -9.85
C LEU A 962 86.85 -1.91 -8.50
N GLY A 963 86.64 -0.60 -8.33
CA GLY A 963 86.89 0.11 -7.07
C GLY A 963 88.37 0.16 -6.66
N ILE A 964 89.29 0.28 -7.62
CA ILE A 964 90.74 0.25 -7.37
C ILE A 964 91.28 1.69 -7.22
N ASP A 965 91.96 1.95 -6.09
CA ASP A 965 92.59 3.24 -5.80
C ASP A 965 93.64 3.64 -6.86
N ASP A 966 93.77 4.95 -7.13
CA ASP A 966 94.71 5.45 -8.16
C ASP A 966 96.16 5.04 -7.89
N SER A 967 96.58 4.95 -6.63
CA SER A 967 97.93 4.54 -6.24
C SER A 967 98.22 3.06 -6.52
N THR A 968 97.23 2.17 -6.38
CA THR A 968 97.40 0.74 -6.64
C THR A 968 97.32 0.44 -8.14
N ALA A 969 96.48 1.18 -8.87
CA ALA A 969 96.41 1.09 -10.33
C ALA A 969 97.69 1.56 -11.04
N THR A 970 98.39 2.59 -10.50
CA THR A 970 99.71 3.00 -11.01
C THR A 970 100.78 1.97 -10.70
N ALA A 971 100.80 1.40 -9.49
CA ALA A 971 101.77 0.36 -9.12
C ALA A 971 101.65 -0.91 -9.99
N LEU A 972 100.42 -1.34 -10.30
CA LEU A 972 100.16 -2.50 -11.16
C LEU A 972 100.51 -2.27 -12.63
N ARG A 973 100.52 -1.00 -13.08
CA ARG A 973 101.04 -0.60 -14.40
C ARG A 973 102.56 -0.57 -14.42
N GLU A 974 103.21 -0.03 -13.38
CA GLU A 974 104.67 0.18 -13.32
C GLU A 974 105.50 -1.08 -13.03
N MET A 975 104.91 -2.21 -12.63
CA MET A 975 105.59 -3.52 -12.55
C MET A 975 105.99 -4.09 -13.95
N GLU A 976 106.17 -3.24 -14.97
CA GLU A 976 106.18 -3.54 -16.41
C GLU A 976 107.48 -4.15 -16.94
N ASP A 977 108.64 -3.98 -16.31
CA ASP A 977 109.94 -4.26 -17.00
C ASP A 977 110.77 -5.45 -16.46
N GLY A 978 110.20 -6.31 -15.61
CA GLY A 978 110.95 -7.39 -14.93
C GLY A 978 110.37 -8.79 -15.06
N ALA A 979 110.58 -9.45 -16.22
CA ALA A 979 110.55 -10.90 -16.46
C ALA A 979 109.23 -11.69 -16.22
N LEU A 980 108.72 -12.33 -17.29
CA LEU A 980 108.63 -13.80 -17.43
C LEU A 980 107.96 -14.21 -18.75
N SER A 981 108.80 -14.49 -19.75
CA SER A 981 108.51 -15.51 -20.75
C SER A 981 108.80 -16.88 -20.12
N SER A 982 107.80 -17.74 -19.94
CA SER A 982 108.00 -19.20 -20.02
C SER A 982 106.69 -19.98 -20.03
N ALA A 983 106.63 -20.92 -20.97
CA ALA A 983 105.85 -22.16 -20.95
C ALA A 983 104.34 -22.05 -21.22
N ALA A 984 104.02 -22.01 -22.51
CA ALA A 984 102.93 -22.81 -23.04
C ALA A 984 103.23 -24.30 -22.77
N GLU A 985 102.55 -24.88 -21.79
CA GLU A 985 102.27 -26.31 -21.77
C GLU A 985 100.75 -26.49 -21.72
N GLU A 986 100.25 -27.04 -22.83
CA GLU A 986 98.89 -27.54 -23.01
C GLU A 986 98.65 -28.69 -22.03
N GLY A 987 98.03 -28.38 -20.90
CA GLY A 987 97.37 -29.37 -20.05
C GLY A 987 95.92 -29.52 -20.47
N ASN A 988 95.67 -30.42 -21.42
CA ASN A 988 94.33 -30.97 -21.68
C ASN A 988 93.72 -31.49 -20.37
N PHE A 989 92.66 -30.84 -19.88
CA PHE A 989 91.68 -31.47 -19.00
C PHE A 989 90.27 -31.15 -19.48
N VAL A 990 89.70 -32.20 -20.06
CA VAL A 990 88.27 -32.52 -20.23
C VAL A 990 87.69 -32.65 -18.80
N PHE A 991 86.65 -31.95 -18.34
CA PHE A 991 85.47 -31.30 -18.94
C PHE A 991 85.23 -29.91 -18.34
#